data_AF-A0A9Q9S378-F1
#
_entry.id   AF-A0A9Q9S378-F1
#
_cell.length_a   1.000
_cell.length_b   1.000
_cell.length_c   1.000
_cell.angle_alpha   90.00
_cell.angle_beta   90.00
_cell.angle_gamma   90.00
#
_symmetry.space_group_name_H-M   'P 1'
#
loop_
_entity.id
_entity.type
_entity.pdbx_description
1 polymer ?
#
loop_
_entity_poly.entity_id
_entity_poly.type
_entity_poly.pdbx_seq_one_letter_code
_entity_poly.pdbx_strand_id
1 'polypeptide(L)'
;MDESHLTPVQTLSCTNDQHDYLFHHLILPSKLPGHDAALASNEEFLINFVIQSLTRFGELSDEADDLVTNRCIAMLKNTRDARDSNVYLDSRSVQNSFKRLSEQVDAASMYHITEQNAGLIIRRLESSYSLETFELSPTKRAAMATKGRLIREFPATTTEVSDKDFNDSSFQEVFAKTLVKMSHQAVEEIPRDIITFLNLFAGQLYLSSYDDYKLVCDLLCLAWDSPDDGAVGGSGSQCGFTKSPAMFLKEVLEKVRQGCGTIEKTDMGRVIEGVRLGESQRASAACDFCRRRKLGCDNAKPKCENCQGRAIECTYSQRTAQARPSNARIQKLEEENARLRDQLCSRSPELSSVHSDTQQEGNHLDETPNPTESTITLNIINDQTYQAKGQAASPSYHLSIGQPEGAAFHGPSSGAIHIGTARDSSRITSSDEIAKNQLLAETTRQRQLEKVNLRAGKLDFGDISPKVGIDLLSKFWNRQHYIGSIVYRPAFMRDMACNGPYYSDLLLTAMLFAGSMHTVDAAALRNTGRLNSIGRPYRIKFEQALHACGSQVLFNSEITTIQALLVVSDALFSWCNERSLSWHYLGIAISMIIDLGLHIDGPARRSSKKLSAEDIEIEHRVFWATFISDKVQSIYQGRPTRLREHDNRVPIVFLDEYEELEDFHTRGFSAQPSQLDCPTYSVSTFGQLCGLSIIMDRILCALYAERSATKTADQIWQSAQSLHHDLKSWKDGLPECLRVDLNDPTSSNILPHNLSLLSLFNSLIILIYRPFLSEGHLTSASTTVAPEAFFNCVTAAIEIHQILQIFKQHFCLRTAPYFISYATYVSATIHVRMAAQKSPGSQAHACLRNCLEILSEQQTWCHAPKRTMKILLGIMNRLGVNVGEFVAIEPTSCQDGHLGQIDLSDLSEIGPDITYQEPDVSVTQQPTPDAAVNFSNLEVSDFDIDRIMQSFVFEAPLAQEDFVPMPQPGFNHYGTGDEALTSRDMMVFDDLFGFDSSTS
;
A
#
# COMPACT_ATOMS: atom_id res chain seq x y z
N MET A 1 -0.22 -22.22 30.31
CA MET A 1 -0.60 -21.76 31.67
C MET A 1 0.52 -22.12 32.64
N ASP A 2 1.23 -21.10 33.09
CA ASP A 2 1.79 -21.02 34.45
C ASP A 2 1.90 -19.50 34.73
N GLU A 3 0.77 -18.92 35.14
CA GLU A 3 0.57 -17.47 35.33
C GLU A 3 1.24 -16.92 36.61
N SER A 4 2.12 -17.68 37.27
CA SER A 4 2.63 -17.34 38.61
C SER A 4 3.92 -16.51 38.65
N HIS A 5 4.49 -16.11 37.51
CA HIS A 5 5.71 -15.28 37.46
C HIS A 5 5.58 -13.92 36.80
N LEU A 6 4.39 -13.55 36.31
CA LEU A 6 4.08 -12.16 36.01
C LEU A 6 3.41 -11.55 37.24
N THR A 7 4.17 -10.79 38.01
CA THR A 7 3.58 -9.90 39.02
C THR A 7 2.45 -9.10 38.36
N PRO A 8 1.26 -9.00 39.00
CA PRO A 8 0.16 -8.24 38.44
C PRO A 8 0.66 -6.82 38.21
N VAL A 9 0.70 -6.46 36.94
CA VAL A 9 1.12 -5.14 36.48
C VAL A 9 0.25 -4.14 37.21
N GLN A 10 0.85 -3.32 38.09
CA GLN A 10 0.20 -2.11 38.58
C GLN A 10 -0.07 -1.24 37.35
N THR A 11 -1.26 -1.37 36.80
CA THR A 11 -1.81 -0.44 35.82
C THR A 11 -1.83 0.91 36.53
N LEU A 12 -1.15 1.90 35.94
CA LEU A 12 -1.33 3.28 36.35
C LEU A 12 -2.83 3.56 36.35
N SER A 13 -3.39 3.86 37.51
CA SER A 13 -4.80 4.20 37.63
C SER A 13 -4.99 5.59 37.02
N CYS A 14 -5.29 5.62 35.74
CA CYS A 14 -5.55 6.83 35.00
C CYS A 14 -7.06 7.13 35.08
N THR A 15 -7.42 8.39 35.24
CA THR A 15 -8.81 8.84 35.07
C THR A 15 -9.23 8.75 33.59
N ASN A 16 -10.53 8.74 33.29
CA ASN A 16 -11.02 8.73 31.91
C ASN A 16 -10.46 9.94 31.11
N ASP A 17 -10.39 11.12 31.72
CA ASP A 17 -9.85 12.33 31.09
C ASP A 17 -8.35 12.19 30.76
N GLN A 18 -7.58 11.53 31.63
CA GLN A 18 -6.17 11.24 31.38
C GLN A 18 -5.96 10.19 30.29
N HIS A 19 -6.85 9.19 30.22
CA HIS A 19 -6.86 8.21 29.12
C HIS A 19 -7.09 8.89 27.77
N ASP A 20 -8.12 9.73 27.69
CA ASP A 20 -8.44 10.48 26.49
C ASP A 20 -7.29 11.41 26.10
N TYR A 21 -6.65 12.07 27.08
CA TYR A 21 -5.47 12.91 26.82
C TYR A 21 -4.29 12.10 26.24
N LEU A 22 -3.95 10.94 26.83
CA LEU A 22 -2.88 10.07 26.29
C LEU A 22 -3.22 9.59 24.87
N PHE A 23 -4.47 9.21 24.62
CA PHE A 23 -4.92 8.77 23.30
C PHE A 23 -4.74 9.88 22.26
N HIS A 24 -5.20 11.10 22.56
CA HIS A 24 -5.10 12.24 21.65
C HIS A 24 -3.67 12.72 21.39
N HIS A 25 -2.76 12.62 22.38
CA HIS A 25 -1.41 13.18 22.28
C HIS A 25 -0.30 12.16 21.96
N LEU A 26 -0.53 10.85 22.17
CA LEU A 26 0.46 9.80 21.85
C LEU A 26 0.04 8.89 20.69
N ILE A 27 -1.25 8.66 20.48
CA ILE A 27 -1.74 7.64 19.54
C ILE A 27 -2.37 8.27 18.30
N LEU A 28 -3.38 9.11 18.48
CA LEU A 28 -4.20 9.68 17.43
C LEU A 28 -4.45 11.16 17.71
N PRO A 29 -3.69 12.09 17.10
CA PRO A 29 -4.00 13.51 17.17
C PRO A 29 -5.24 13.81 16.32
N SER A 30 -6.40 13.30 16.75
CA SER A 30 -7.70 13.48 16.07
C SER A 30 -8.21 14.92 16.18
N LYS A 31 -7.61 15.72 17.08
CA LYS A 31 -7.86 17.16 17.20
C LYS A 31 -6.64 17.92 16.69
N LEU A 32 -6.90 18.91 15.83
CA LEU A 32 -5.90 19.91 15.49
C LEU A 32 -5.37 20.54 16.80
N PRO A 33 -4.06 20.84 16.92
CA PRO A 33 -3.53 21.63 18.02
C PRO A 33 -4.17 23.02 17.97
N GLY A 34 -5.29 23.16 18.66
CA GLY A 34 -6.21 24.28 18.58
C GLY A 34 -6.71 24.57 19.98
N HIS A 35 -5.86 25.22 20.77
CA HIS A 35 -6.11 25.58 22.16
C HIS A 35 -6.65 24.42 23.00
N ASP A 36 -5.87 23.33 23.09
CA ASP A 36 -5.89 22.61 24.35
C ASP A 36 -5.31 23.58 25.38
N ALA A 37 -6.11 23.95 26.38
CA ALA A 37 -5.56 24.48 27.60
C ALA A 37 -4.62 23.38 28.12
N ALA A 38 -3.33 23.52 27.81
CA ALA A 38 -2.25 22.73 28.38
C ALA A 38 -2.28 22.98 29.88
N LEU A 39 -3.22 22.34 30.57
CA LEU A 39 -3.24 22.25 32.02
C LEU A 39 -1.89 21.63 32.36
N ALA A 40 -1.06 22.36 33.10
CA ALA A 40 0.27 21.91 33.46
C ALA A 40 0.28 20.48 34.05
N SER A 41 -0.82 20.11 34.71
CA SER A 41 -1.09 18.77 35.22
C SER A 41 -1.10 17.68 34.16
N ASN A 42 -1.62 17.93 32.96
CA ASN A 42 -1.71 16.95 31.88
C ASN A 42 -0.35 16.74 31.19
N GLU A 43 0.43 17.80 31.01
CA GLU A 43 1.80 17.69 30.50
C GLU A 43 2.74 17.01 31.49
N GLU A 44 2.66 17.36 32.77
CA GLU A 44 3.41 16.70 33.83
C GLU A 44 3.06 15.21 33.93
N PHE A 45 1.76 14.90 33.86
CA PHE A 45 1.27 13.52 33.83
C PHE A 45 1.83 12.75 32.62
N LEU A 46 1.81 13.32 31.42
CA LEU A 46 2.34 12.70 30.21
C LEU A 46 3.84 12.40 30.34
N ILE A 47 4.66 13.36 30.79
CA ILE A 47 6.10 13.17 30.96
C ILE A 47 6.38 12.07 31.99
N ASN A 48 5.68 12.09 33.13
CA ASN A 48 5.85 11.06 34.16
C ASN A 48 5.40 9.68 33.65
N PHE A 49 4.31 9.60 32.88
CA PHE A 49 3.85 8.37 32.26
C PHE A 49 4.90 7.78 31.31
N VAL A 50 5.51 8.61 30.45
CA VAL A 50 6.57 8.18 29.52
C VAL A 50 7.83 7.76 30.28
N ILE A 51 8.25 8.49 31.32
CA ILE A 51 9.40 8.11 32.16
C ILE A 51 9.18 6.75 32.80
N GLN A 52 8.01 6.50 33.39
CA GLN A 52 7.69 5.22 34.02
C GLN A 52 7.64 4.09 32.98
N SER A 53 7.05 4.36 31.82
CA SER A 53 6.99 3.39 30.71
C SER A 53 8.39 3.03 30.20
N LEU A 54 9.29 4.00 30.04
CA LEU A 54 10.68 3.77 29.66
C LEU A 54 11.47 3.05 30.75
N THR A 55 11.25 3.40 32.02
CA THR A 55 11.90 2.70 33.16
C THR A 55 11.57 1.22 33.10
N ARG A 56 10.30 0.90 32.90
CA ARG A 56 9.84 -0.48 32.74
C ARG A 56 10.35 -1.15 31.47
N PHE A 57 10.46 -0.41 30.37
CA PHE A 57 11.06 -0.92 29.14
C PHE A 57 12.52 -1.31 29.37
N GLY A 58 13.28 -0.51 30.12
CA GLY A 58 14.68 -0.78 30.49
C GLY A 58 14.83 -2.08 31.29
N GLU A 59 13.91 -2.34 32.24
CA GLU A 59 13.87 -3.59 33.02
C GLU A 59 13.71 -4.86 32.14
N LEU A 60 13.23 -4.71 30.91
CA LEU A 60 12.99 -5.80 29.96
C LEU A 60 14.00 -5.83 28.81
N SER A 61 15.00 -4.94 28.81
CA SER A 61 15.96 -4.73 27.71
C SER A 61 17.34 -5.32 28.03
N ASP A 62 18.13 -5.65 27.00
CA ASP A 62 19.52 -6.11 27.14
C ASP A 62 20.46 -4.98 27.63
N GLU A 63 21.67 -5.30 28.14
CA GLU A 63 22.63 -4.33 28.71
C GLU A 63 22.94 -3.13 27.80
N ALA A 64 22.98 -3.32 26.48
CA ALA A 64 23.25 -2.24 25.52
C ALA A 64 22.06 -1.27 25.35
N ASP A 65 20.83 -1.79 25.40
CA ASP A 65 19.59 -1.01 25.28
C ASP A 65 19.24 -0.34 26.62
N ASP A 66 19.69 -0.90 27.74
CA ASP A 66 19.55 -0.28 29.07
C ASP A 66 20.31 1.04 29.16
N LEU A 67 21.51 1.14 28.56
CA LEU A 67 22.25 2.41 28.49
C LEU A 67 21.47 3.49 27.73
N VAL A 68 20.87 3.16 26.59
CA VAL A 68 20.07 4.11 25.79
C VAL A 68 18.81 4.50 26.55
N THR A 69 18.13 3.52 27.14
CA THR A 69 16.90 3.73 27.90
C THR A 69 17.13 4.61 29.12
N ASN A 70 18.21 4.36 29.88
CA ASN A 70 18.62 5.19 31.01
C ASN A 70 18.97 6.62 30.58
N ARG A 71 19.61 6.80 29.41
CA ARG A 71 19.86 8.13 28.83
C ARG A 71 18.54 8.85 28.48
N CYS A 72 17.58 8.15 27.88
CA CYS A 72 16.25 8.72 27.58
C CYS A 72 15.49 9.10 28.86
N ILE A 73 15.53 8.26 29.89
CA ILE A 73 14.93 8.54 31.20
C ILE A 73 15.56 9.78 31.83
N ALA A 74 16.89 9.87 31.84
CA ALA A 74 17.61 11.03 32.37
C ALA A 74 17.26 12.32 31.62
N MET A 75 17.18 12.25 30.29
CA MET A 75 16.80 13.37 29.43
C MET A 75 15.36 13.86 29.72
N LEU A 76 14.40 12.95 29.90
CA LEU A 76 13.01 13.30 30.24
C LEU A 76 12.88 13.83 31.67
N LYS A 77 13.61 13.26 32.64
CA LYS A 77 13.68 13.82 34.00
C LYS A 77 14.23 15.25 33.99
N ASN A 78 15.31 15.49 33.24
CA ASN A 78 15.84 16.84 33.06
C ASN A 78 14.82 17.78 32.40
N THR A 79 14.05 17.30 31.42
CA THR A 79 12.98 18.07 30.77
C THR A 79 11.89 18.47 31.78
N ARG A 80 11.46 17.53 32.63
CA ARG A 80 10.47 17.78 33.69
C ARG A 80 11.00 18.77 34.72
N ASP A 81 12.21 18.54 35.21
CA ASP A 81 12.81 19.32 36.29
C ASP A 81 13.21 20.75 35.82
N ALA A 82 13.38 20.95 34.51
CA ALA A 82 13.70 22.25 33.91
C ALA A 82 12.50 23.21 33.79
N ARG A 83 11.28 22.77 34.09
CA ARG A 83 10.05 23.55 33.95
C ARG A 83 9.51 24.06 35.29
N ASP A 84 8.75 25.15 35.23
CA ASP A 84 7.95 25.69 36.33
C ASP A 84 6.55 25.07 36.39
N SER A 85 5.72 25.52 37.34
CA SER A 85 4.34 25.04 37.50
C SER A 85 3.40 25.39 36.33
N ASN A 86 3.83 26.26 35.42
CA ASN A 86 3.10 26.69 34.24
C ASN A 86 3.73 26.12 32.95
N VAL A 87 4.57 25.08 33.06
CA VAL A 87 5.21 24.36 31.94
C VAL A 87 6.34 25.15 31.25
N TYR A 88 6.60 26.38 31.66
CA TYR A 88 7.66 27.21 31.09
C TYR A 88 9.02 26.86 31.69
N LEU A 89 10.11 27.13 30.96
CA LEU A 89 11.46 26.88 31.48
C LEU A 89 11.80 27.79 32.67
N ASP A 90 12.42 27.24 33.72
CA ASP A 90 12.96 28.00 34.85
C ASP A 90 14.48 28.21 34.73
N SER A 91 14.93 29.45 34.96
CA SER A 91 16.34 29.83 34.77
C SER A 91 17.29 29.08 35.69
N ARG A 92 16.90 28.80 36.94
CA ARG A 92 17.77 28.10 37.90
C ARG A 92 17.84 26.62 37.56
N SER A 93 16.71 26.02 37.21
CA SER A 93 16.64 24.61 36.83
C SER A 93 17.39 24.31 35.53
N VAL A 94 17.29 25.18 34.52
CA VAL A 94 18.06 25.03 33.26
C VAL A 94 19.56 25.14 33.52
N GLN A 95 20.02 26.10 34.34
CA GLN A 95 21.44 26.20 34.71
C GLN A 95 21.94 24.97 35.48
N ASN A 96 21.15 24.44 36.40
CA ASN A 96 21.48 23.19 37.10
C ASN A 96 21.55 22.00 36.13
N SER A 97 20.69 21.98 35.11
CA SER A 97 20.73 21.00 34.03
C SER A 97 22.02 21.09 33.20
N PHE A 98 22.47 22.30 32.84
CA PHE A 98 23.75 22.51 32.16
C PHE A 98 24.94 22.03 32.98
N LYS A 99 24.96 22.29 34.29
CA LYS A 99 26.02 21.79 35.18
C LYS A 99 26.09 20.26 35.20
N ARG A 100 24.94 19.59 35.33
CA ARG A 100 24.85 18.11 35.27
C ARG A 100 25.33 17.58 33.91
N LEU A 101 25.00 18.28 32.81
CA LEU A 101 25.48 17.93 31.48
C LEU A 101 27.02 18.02 31.38
N SER A 102 27.63 19.03 32.02
CA SER A 102 29.08 19.22 32.09
C SER A 102 29.82 18.20 32.95
N GLU A 103 29.13 17.38 33.74
CA GLU A 103 29.76 16.39 34.63
C GLU A 103 29.99 15.03 33.95
N GLN A 104 29.14 14.63 33.01
CA GLN A 104 29.17 13.29 32.39
C GLN A 104 29.30 13.36 30.85
N VAL A 105 30.29 12.66 30.28
CA VAL A 105 30.44 12.50 28.82
C VAL A 105 29.27 11.67 28.27
N ASP A 106 28.79 11.98 27.07
CA ASP A 106 27.57 11.45 26.45
C ASP A 106 26.24 11.79 27.15
N ALA A 107 26.25 12.66 28.17
CA ALA A 107 25.03 13.15 28.77
C ALA A 107 24.21 13.95 27.75
N ALA A 108 22.88 13.84 27.83
CA ALA A 108 21.95 14.60 27.00
C ALA A 108 20.86 15.25 27.85
N SER A 109 20.44 16.45 27.45
CA SER A 109 19.30 17.16 28.03
C SER A 109 18.37 17.64 26.92
N MET A 110 17.07 17.62 27.18
CA MET A 110 16.05 18.07 26.24
C MET A 110 15.25 19.21 26.88
N TYR A 111 14.90 20.20 26.06
CA TYR A 111 14.13 21.36 26.46
C TYR A 111 12.97 21.58 25.48
N HIS A 112 11.78 21.80 26.03
CA HIS A 112 10.62 22.26 25.27
C HIS A 112 10.59 23.79 25.34
N ILE A 113 10.76 24.45 24.19
CA ILE A 113 10.64 25.89 24.07
C ILE A 113 9.23 26.17 23.57
N THR A 114 8.29 26.21 24.52
CA THR A 114 6.84 26.29 24.34
C THR A 114 6.39 27.30 23.28
N GLU A 115 6.76 28.56 23.44
CA GLU A 115 6.29 29.65 22.56
C GLU A 115 6.98 29.67 21.18
N GLN A 116 7.95 28.78 20.93
CA GLN A 116 8.60 28.64 19.62
C GLN A 116 8.20 27.36 18.88
N ASN A 117 7.33 26.52 19.44
CA ASN A 117 7.06 25.19 18.91
C ASN A 117 8.36 24.39 18.65
N ALA A 118 9.35 24.52 19.53
CA ALA A 118 10.70 24.01 19.29
C ALA A 118 11.18 23.07 20.40
N GLY A 119 11.77 21.95 19.99
CA GLY A 119 12.54 21.05 20.84
C GLY A 119 14.03 21.35 20.67
N LEU A 120 14.75 21.41 21.77
CA LEU A 120 16.20 21.54 21.81
C LEU A 120 16.79 20.34 22.56
N ILE A 121 17.63 19.56 21.90
CA ILE A 121 18.46 18.52 22.53
C ILE A 121 19.89 19.05 22.61
N ILE A 122 20.49 18.99 23.79
CA ILE A 122 21.92 19.28 23.99
C ILE A 122 22.59 17.98 24.42
N ARG A 123 23.56 17.51 23.63
CA ARG A 123 24.38 16.33 23.93
C ARG A 123 25.82 16.75 24.13
N ARG A 124 26.43 16.29 25.22
CA ARG A 124 27.86 16.42 25.44
C ARG A 124 28.62 15.34 24.67
N LEU A 125 29.56 15.75 23.84
CA LEU A 125 30.53 14.90 23.14
C LEU A 125 31.87 14.92 23.92
N GLU A 126 32.88 14.22 23.42
CA GLU A 126 34.19 14.12 24.09
C GLU A 126 34.87 15.49 24.30
N SER A 127 34.71 16.44 23.37
CA SER A 127 35.39 17.75 23.40
C SER A 127 34.50 18.95 23.05
N SER A 128 33.19 18.73 22.95
CA SER A 128 32.23 19.71 22.49
C SER A 128 30.80 19.36 22.91
N TYR A 129 29.85 20.23 22.58
CA TYR A 129 28.42 20.05 22.81
C TYR A 129 27.68 20.16 21.48
N SER A 130 26.88 19.15 21.14
CA SER A 130 25.94 19.17 20.03
C SER A 130 24.61 19.76 20.50
N LEU A 131 24.13 20.80 19.83
CA LEU A 131 22.83 21.44 20.04
C LEU A 131 21.95 21.14 18.81
N GLU A 132 20.92 20.35 19.00
CA GLU A 132 20.02 19.86 17.96
C GLU A 132 18.64 20.48 18.16
N THR A 133 18.16 21.24 17.18
CA THR A 133 16.85 21.89 17.21
C THR A 133 15.90 21.29 16.19
N PHE A 134 14.63 21.17 16.57
CA PHE A 134 13.57 20.68 15.69
C PHE A 134 12.20 21.25 16.07
N GLU A 135 11.28 21.29 15.12
CA GLU A 135 9.89 21.71 15.34
C GLU A 135 9.11 20.60 16.07
N LEU A 136 8.28 20.91 17.07
CA LEU A 136 7.60 19.91 17.93
C LEU A 136 6.22 19.49 17.46
N SER A 137 5.47 20.39 16.82
CA SER A 137 4.20 20.10 16.18
C SER A 137 4.21 20.59 14.73
N PRO A 138 3.55 19.91 13.79
CA PRO A 138 3.41 20.45 12.45
C PRO A 138 2.60 21.73 12.45
N THR A 139 2.96 22.66 11.57
CA THR A 139 2.09 23.80 11.29
C THR A 139 0.68 23.32 10.92
N LYS A 140 -0.36 24.07 11.35
CA LYS A 140 -1.77 23.76 11.01
C LYS A 140 -1.96 23.58 9.51
N ARG A 141 -1.24 24.35 8.70
CA ARG A 141 -1.25 24.23 7.24
C ARG A 141 -0.71 22.87 6.78
N ALA A 142 0.43 22.43 7.30
CA ALA A 142 1.00 21.14 6.93
C ALA A 142 0.10 19.98 7.38
N ALA A 143 -0.47 20.05 8.59
CA ALA A 143 -1.41 19.05 9.08
C ALA A 143 -2.69 18.97 8.21
N MET A 144 -3.24 20.12 7.80
CA MET A 144 -4.48 20.17 7.00
C MET A 144 -4.28 19.96 5.50
N ALA A 145 -3.10 20.25 4.97
CA ALA A 145 -2.83 20.14 3.54
C ALA A 145 -2.23 18.79 3.13
N THR A 146 -1.64 18.04 4.07
CA THR A 146 -1.08 16.72 3.78
C THR A 146 -2.19 15.74 3.43
N LYS A 147 -2.16 15.21 2.20
CA LYS A 147 -2.94 14.02 1.82
C LYS A 147 -2.14 12.79 2.25
N GLY A 148 -2.57 12.09 3.30
CA GLY A 148 -1.90 10.88 3.83
C GLY A 148 -1.21 11.11 5.18
N ARG A 149 -0.22 10.26 5.51
CA ARG A 149 0.53 10.37 6.78
C ARG A 149 1.51 11.53 6.72
N LEU A 150 1.49 12.38 7.74
CA LEU A 150 2.51 13.41 7.89
C LEU A 150 3.82 12.78 8.35
N ILE A 151 4.81 12.74 7.46
CA ILE A 151 6.17 12.30 7.79
C ILE A 151 6.93 13.47 8.40
N ARG A 152 7.60 13.23 9.52
CA ARG A 152 8.40 14.22 10.23
C ARG A 152 9.82 13.69 10.42
N GLU A 153 10.79 14.46 9.95
CA GLU A 153 12.21 14.14 10.09
C GLU A 153 12.82 14.93 11.26
N PHE A 154 13.58 14.24 12.10
CA PHE A 154 14.23 14.79 13.29
C PHE A 154 15.69 14.31 13.36
N PRO A 155 16.66 15.14 13.82
CA PRO A 155 16.58 16.59 14.07
C PRO A 155 16.76 17.43 12.79
N ALA A 156 16.29 18.68 12.79
CA ALA A 156 16.31 19.53 11.60
C ALA A 156 17.64 20.30 11.41
N THR A 157 18.29 20.74 12.49
CA THR A 157 19.56 21.48 12.45
C THR A 157 20.40 21.18 13.69
N THR A 158 21.71 21.04 13.49
CA THR A 158 22.69 20.73 14.55
C THR A 158 23.80 21.77 14.56
N THR A 159 24.12 22.31 15.73
CA THR A 159 25.23 23.25 15.95
C THR A 159 26.17 22.69 17.01
N GLU A 160 27.48 22.82 16.80
CA GLU A 160 28.49 22.34 17.75
C GLU A 160 29.13 23.53 18.48
N VAL A 161 29.24 23.44 19.81
CA VAL A 161 29.86 24.44 20.69
C VAL A 161 31.06 23.79 21.39
N SER A 162 32.19 24.48 21.46
CA SER A 162 33.39 23.91 22.10
C SER A 162 33.16 23.71 23.61
N ASP A 163 33.84 22.72 24.21
CA ASP A 163 33.73 22.48 25.65
C ASP A 163 34.13 23.71 26.48
N LYS A 164 35.14 24.45 26.04
CA LYS A 164 35.58 25.70 26.67
C LYS A 164 34.49 26.76 26.68
N ASP A 165 33.80 26.96 25.56
CA ASP A 165 32.80 28.02 25.43
C ASP A 165 31.51 27.65 26.16
N PHE A 166 31.07 26.39 26.08
CA PHE A 166 29.85 25.94 26.75
C PHE A 166 30.00 25.93 28.28
N ASN A 167 31.18 25.60 28.80
CA ASN A 167 31.44 25.58 30.24
C ASN A 167 31.77 26.97 30.83
N ASP A 168 31.81 28.03 30.01
CA ASP A 168 31.92 29.40 30.52
C ASP A 168 30.65 29.77 31.29
N SER A 169 30.81 30.20 32.55
CA SER A 169 29.68 30.49 33.43
C SER A 169 28.80 31.63 32.91
N SER A 170 29.41 32.61 32.24
CA SER A 170 28.69 33.75 31.66
C SER A 170 27.88 33.30 30.45
N PHE A 171 28.45 32.43 29.61
CA PHE A 171 27.75 31.81 28.50
C PHE A 171 26.54 31.00 28.98
N GLN A 172 26.72 30.08 29.94
CA GLN A 172 25.62 29.28 30.48
C GLN A 172 24.50 30.13 31.07
N GLU A 173 24.85 31.21 31.78
CA GLU A 173 23.87 32.12 32.36
C GLU A 173 23.04 32.83 31.28
N VAL A 174 23.70 33.42 30.27
CA VAL A 174 23.04 34.13 29.17
C VAL A 174 22.20 33.17 28.33
N PHE A 175 22.73 31.97 28.06
CA PHE A 175 22.05 30.97 27.26
C PHE A 175 20.79 30.47 27.97
N ALA A 176 20.88 30.15 29.27
CA ALA A 176 19.71 29.76 30.06
C ALA A 176 18.64 30.86 30.08
N LYS A 177 19.02 32.13 30.32
CA LYS A 177 18.08 33.27 30.28
C LYS A 177 17.41 33.43 28.92
N THR A 178 18.15 33.17 27.84
CA THR A 178 17.63 33.25 26.47
C THR A 178 16.59 32.16 26.23
N LEU A 179 16.87 30.91 26.61
CA LEU A 179 15.92 29.81 26.49
C LEU A 179 14.64 30.05 27.30
N VAL A 180 14.77 30.54 28.53
CA VAL A 180 13.63 30.92 29.39
C VAL A 180 12.81 32.01 28.72
N LYS A 181 13.45 33.07 28.22
CA LYS A 181 12.75 34.15 27.51
C LYS A 181 11.99 33.62 26.29
N MET A 182 12.62 32.77 25.47
CA MET A 182 11.98 32.16 24.30
C MET A 182 10.87 31.18 24.66
N SER A 183 10.91 30.60 25.87
CA SER A 183 9.83 29.78 26.40
C SER A 183 8.62 30.62 26.80
N HIS A 184 8.78 31.88 27.22
CA HIS A 184 7.65 32.75 27.60
C HIS A 184 7.19 33.72 26.51
N GLN A 185 8.01 33.97 25.49
CA GLN A 185 7.75 34.97 24.47
C GLN A 185 7.96 34.36 23.09
N ALA A 186 6.91 34.31 22.27
CA ALA A 186 7.01 33.98 20.85
C ALA A 186 7.96 34.97 20.14
N VAL A 187 8.90 34.46 19.34
CA VAL A 187 9.70 35.33 18.48
C VAL A 187 8.81 35.68 17.30
N GLU A 188 8.45 36.96 17.17
CA GLU A 188 7.79 37.45 15.96
C GLU A 188 8.65 37.08 14.75
N GLU A 189 8.00 36.63 13.67
CA GLU A 189 8.67 36.16 12.46
C GLU A 189 9.71 37.20 12.04
N ILE A 190 10.99 36.82 12.05
CA ILE A 190 12.09 37.76 11.81
C ILE A 190 11.84 38.40 10.44
N PRO A 191 11.66 39.73 10.36
CA PRO A 191 11.40 40.41 9.11
C PRO A 191 12.39 39.99 8.02
N ARG A 192 11.88 39.79 6.80
CA ARG A 192 12.66 39.22 5.67
C ARG A 192 13.91 40.05 5.35
N ASP A 193 13.85 41.34 5.58
CA ASP A 193 14.96 42.27 5.53
C ASP A 193 16.03 41.99 6.59
N ILE A 194 15.64 41.71 7.84
CA ILE A 194 16.58 41.31 8.90
C ILE A 194 17.24 39.96 8.58
N ILE A 195 16.49 38.97 8.08
CA ILE A 195 17.07 37.67 7.66
C ILE A 195 18.08 37.88 6.54
N THR A 196 17.72 38.67 5.53
CA THR A 196 18.58 38.98 4.39
C THR A 196 19.85 39.70 4.85
N PHE A 197 19.71 40.65 5.78
CA PHE A 197 20.83 41.34 6.41
C PHE A 197 21.75 40.37 7.17
N LEU A 198 21.21 39.52 8.06
CA LEU A 198 22.00 38.55 8.80
C LEU A 198 22.75 37.58 7.88
N ASN A 199 22.09 37.09 6.83
CA ASN A 199 22.73 36.18 5.88
C ASN A 199 23.87 36.85 5.09
N LEU A 200 23.72 38.13 4.77
CA LEU A 200 24.75 38.93 4.11
C LEU A 200 26.02 38.99 4.96
N PHE A 201 25.91 39.28 6.27
CA PHE A 201 27.05 39.29 7.20
C PHE A 201 27.57 37.90 7.56
N ALA A 202 26.72 36.87 7.51
CA ALA A 202 27.11 35.46 7.71
C ALA A 202 27.85 34.84 6.49
N GLY A 203 28.06 35.63 5.43
CA GLY A 203 28.78 35.20 4.25
C GLY A 203 27.92 34.42 3.26
N GLN A 204 26.70 34.85 2.97
CA GLN A 204 25.92 34.33 1.84
C GLN A 204 26.58 34.69 0.49
N LEU A 205 26.56 33.77 -0.48
CA LEU A 205 27.09 33.97 -1.84
C LEU A 205 26.02 34.01 -2.93
N TYR A 206 24.95 33.25 -2.70
CA TYR A 206 23.92 32.95 -3.68
C TYR A 206 22.58 33.34 -3.10
N LEU A 207 21.78 34.05 -3.89
CA LEU A 207 20.50 34.60 -3.45
C LEU A 207 19.39 33.59 -3.74
N SER A 208 18.47 33.42 -2.79
CA SER A 208 17.45 32.37 -2.90
C SER A 208 16.27 32.74 -3.81
N SER A 209 16.03 34.03 -4.01
CA SER A 209 14.98 34.55 -4.88
C SER A 209 15.36 35.92 -5.47
N TYR A 210 14.62 36.35 -6.49
CA TYR A 210 14.79 37.68 -7.07
C TYR A 210 14.35 38.80 -6.11
N ASP A 211 13.41 38.53 -5.21
CA ASP A 211 13.05 39.46 -4.15
C ASP A 211 14.21 39.69 -3.17
N ASP A 212 14.96 38.64 -2.81
CA ASP A 212 16.13 38.79 -1.94
C ASP A 212 17.22 39.62 -2.64
N TYR A 213 17.33 39.53 -3.97
CA TYR A 213 18.20 40.39 -4.77
C TYR A 213 17.81 41.86 -4.67
N LYS A 214 16.52 42.19 -4.88
CA LYS A 214 16.02 43.57 -4.74
C LYS A 214 16.32 44.11 -3.35
N LEU A 215 16.05 43.31 -2.33
CA LEU A 215 16.24 43.69 -0.93
C LEU A 215 17.72 43.89 -0.58
N VAL A 216 18.62 43.03 -1.06
CA VAL A 216 20.07 43.24 -0.94
C VAL A 216 20.50 44.51 -1.68
N CYS A 217 20.00 44.75 -2.89
CA CYS A 217 20.32 45.97 -3.62
C CYS A 217 19.86 47.22 -2.85
N ASP A 218 18.64 47.23 -2.30
CA ASP A 218 18.13 48.31 -1.48
C ASP A 218 18.99 48.55 -0.22
N LEU A 219 19.39 47.48 0.49
CA LEU A 219 20.29 47.52 1.65
C LEU A 219 21.67 48.09 1.32
N LEU A 220 22.18 47.80 0.12
CA LEU A 220 23.49 48.25 -0.35
C LEU A 220 23.44 49.60 -1.09
N CYS A 221 22.28 50.25 -1.15
CA CYS A 221 22.03 51.43 -1.98
C CYS A 221 22.40 51.22 -3.47
N LEU A 222 22.16 50.03 -4.02
CA LEU A 222 22.40 49.66 -5.42
C LEU A 222 21.10 49.72 -6.22
N ALA A 223 21.17 50.16 -7.47
CA ALA A 223 20.01 50.21 -8.36
C ALA A 223 19.72 48.83 -8.97
N TRP A 224 18.48 48.35 -8.84
CA TRP A 224 18.02 47.09 -9.44
C TRP A 224 16.96 47.27 -10.55
N ASP A 225 16.40 48.49 -10.73
CA ASP A 225 15.28 48.81 -11.63
C ASP A 225 15.61 49.82 -12.76
N SER A 226 16.65 50.65 -12.60
CA SER A 226 17.05 51.64 -13.61
C SER A 226 17.77 50.98 -14.80
N PRO A 227 17.68 51.49 -16.04
CA PRO A 227 18.39 50.96 -17.20
C PRO A 227 19.88 51.36 -17.29
N ASP A 228 20.36 52.32 -16.49
CA ASP A 228 21.75 52.81 -16.61
C ASP A 228 22.73 51.99 -15.76
N ASP A 229 23.70 51.34 -16.40
CA ASP A 229 24.77 50.58 -15.76
C ASP A 229 25.66 51.50 -14.91
N GLY A 230 25.64 51.32 -13.59
CA GLY A 230 26.59 51.95 -12.67
C GLY A 230 26.10 53.15 -11.84
N ALA A 231 24.81 53.48 -11.84
CA ALA A 231 24.30 54.53 -10.96
C ALA A 231 24.08 54.02 -9.52
N VAL A 232 24.76 54.65 -8.54
CA VAL A 232 24.32 54.64 -7.14
C VAL A 232 23.05 55.49 -7.07
N GLY A 233 21.92 54.85 -6.75
CA GLY A 233 20.63 55.51 -6.58
C GLY A 233 19.55 55.00 -7.55
N GLY A 234 18.86 53.91 -7.17
CA GLY A 234 17.55 53.56 -7.72
C GLY A 234 16.45 54.31 -6.96
N SER A 235 15.42 54.76 -7.66
CA SER A 235 14.32 55.54 -7.09
C SER A 235 13.46 54.68 -6.16
N GLY A 236 13.77 54.71 -4.86
CA GLY A 236 12.95 54.06 -3.84
C GLY A 236 13.63 53.71 -2.51
N SER A 237 14.95 53.88 -2.36
CA SER A 237 15.63 53.41 -1.14
C SER A 237 15.59 54.42 0.02
N GLN A 238 15.00 54.01 1.15
CA GLN A 238 15.33 54.54 2.48
C GLN A 238 16.72 54.02 2.90
N CYS A 239 17.76 54.19 2.05
CA CYS A 239 19.09 53.73 2.41
C CYS A 239 19.74 54.74 3.37
N GLY A 240 19.99 54.33 4.62
CA GLY A 240 20.61 55.18 5.64
C GLY A 240 22.09 55.51 5.41
N PHE A 241 22.70 54.95 4.36
CA PHE A 241 24.11 55.19 4.03
C PHE A 241 24.26 56.27 2.95
N THR A 242 25.17 57.22 3.17
CA THR A 242 25.54 58.23 2.16
C THR A 242 26.40 57.69 1.02
N LYS A 243 26.96 56.48 1.18
CA LYS A 243 27.75 55.75 0.18
C LYS A 243 27.45 54.25 0.33
N SER A 244 27.37 53.54 -0.78
CA SER A 244 27.13 52.08 -0.77
C SER A 244 28.18 51.34 0.08
N PRO A 245 27.79 50.48 1.03
CA PRO A 245 28.71 49.65 1.79
C PRO A 245 29.22 48.42 1.01
N ALA A 246 28.91 48.29 -0.29
CA ALA A 246 29.27 47.12 -1.10
C ALA A 246 30.76 46.79 -1.07
N MET A 247 31.65 47.78 -1.10
CA MET A 247 33.10 47.56 -1.02
C MET A 247 33.56 47.08 0.37
N PHE A 248 32.92 47.56 1.45
CA PHE A 248 33.18 47.04 2.78
C PHE A 248 32.72 45.58 2.89
N LEU A 249 31.56 45.27 2.32
CA LEU A 249 31.06 43.90 2.28
C LEU A 249 31.92 42.97 1.42
N LYS A 250 32.51 43.47 0.33
CA LYS A 250 33.50 42.71 -0.44
C LYS A 250 34.63 42.21 0.47
N GLU A 251 35.24 43.12 1.22
CA GLU A 251 36.31 42.82 2.18
C GLU A 251 35.87 41.86 3.29
N VAL A 252 34.66 42.04 3.83
CA VAL A 252 34.11 41.14 4.86
C VAL A 252 33.88 39.74 4.29
N LEU A 253 33.26 39.63 3.12
CA LEU A 253 32.96 38.36 2.47
C LEU A 253 34.23 37.60 2.05
N GLU A 254 35.29 38.32 1.68
CA GLU A 254 36.60 37.76 1.38
C GLU A 254 37.33 37.28 2.65
N LYS A 255 37.18 37.98 3.79
CA LYS A 255 37.79 37.59 5.08
C LYS A 255 37.06 36.48 5.83
N VAL A 256 35.73 36.46 5.78
CA VAL A 256 34.90 35.43 6.46
C VAL A 256 35.12 34.05 5.84
N ARG A 257 35.62 33.98 4.59
CA ARG A 257 35.84 32.72 3.89
C ARG A 257 37.28 32.25 4.01
N GLN A 258 37.47 31.10 4.68
CA GLN A 258 38.76 30.43 4.76
C GLN A 258 39.28 30.07 3.36
N GLY A 259 40.35 30.74 2.92
CA GLY A 259 41.14 30.34 1.75
C GLY A 259 41.19 31.29 0.55
N CYS A 260 40.85 32.58 0.69
CA CYS A 260 41.05 33.65 -0.33
C CYS A 260 40.68 33.24 -1.78
N GLY A 261 39.45 32.79 -2.00
CA GLY A 261 38.90 32.59 -3.35
C GLY A 261 38.17 33.83 -3.85
N THR A 262 38.20 34.07 -5.17
CA THR A 262 37.43 35.15 -5.82
C THR A 262 35.92 34.89 -5.72
N ILE A 263 35.15 35.89 -5.28
CA ILE A 263 33.68 35.80 -5.16
C ILE A 263 32.96 36.26 -6.42
N GLU A 264 33.69 36.74 -7.43
CA GLU A 264 33.23 37.38 -8.66
C GLU A 264 32.18 36.55 -9.43
N LYS A 265 32.31 35.21 -9.40
CA LYS A 265 31.40 34.28 -10.10
C LYS A 265 30.08 33.98 -9.37
N THR A 266 29.85 34.61 -8.22
CA THR A 266 28.66 34.37 -7.37
C THR A 266 27.62 35.47 -7.55
N ASP A 267 26.37 35.23 -7.11
CA ASP A 267 25.35 36.28 -7.17
C ASP A 267 25.79 37.52 -6.38
N MET A 268 26.37 37.33 -5.19
CA MET A 268 26.87 38.43 -4.37
C MET A 268 28.10 39.13 -4.95
N GLY A 269 29.02 38.40 -5.59
CA GLY A 269 30.15 39.01 -6.28
C GLY A 269 29.69 39.89 -7.44
N ARG A 270 28.76 39.38 -8.26
CA ARG A 270 28.13 40.13 -9.34
C ARG A 270 27.39 41.37 -8.81
N VAL A 271 26.60 41.23 -7.75
CA VAL A 271 25.89 42.36 -7.11
C VAL A 271 26.85 43.43 -6.63
N ILE A 272 27.94 43.04 -5.95
CA ILE A 272 28.95 43.97 -5.42
C ILE A 272 29.72 44.67 -6.53
N GLU A 273 29.95 44.00 -7.66
CA GLU A 273 30.58 44.56 -8.86
C GLU A 273 29.62 45.40 -9.71
N GLY A 274 28.38 45.59 -9.25
CA GLY A 274 27.36 46.38 -9.95
C GLY A 274 26.72 45.66 -11.14
N VAL A 275 26.94 44.36 -11.28
CA VAL A 275 26.30 43.52 -12.30
C VAL A 275 24.87 43.22 -11.89
N ARG A 276 23.92 43.64 -12.73
CA ARG A 276 22.49 43.35 -12.52
C ARG A 276 22.19 41.87 -12.74
N LEU A 277 21.36 41.32 -11.88
CA LEU A 277 20.83 39.97 -12.02
C LEU A 277 19.40 40.08 -12.56
N GLY A 278 19.11 39.49 -13.73
CA GLY A 278 17.73 39.32 -14.21
C GLY A 278 17.05 38.10 -13.58
N GLU A 279 15.71 38.00 -13.65
CA GLU A 279 14.94 36.85 -13.14
C GLU A 279 15.44 35.50 -13.69
N SER A 280 15.99 35.47 -14.91
CA SER A 280 16.57 34.30 -15.58
C SER A 280 18.11 34.21 -15.55
N GLN A 281 18.82 35.22 -15.03
CA GLN A 281 20.30 35.33 -15.09
C GLN A 281 20.99 35.14 -13.71
N ARG A 282 20.48 34.22 -12.90
CA ARG A 282 21.11 33.82 -11.62
C ARG A 282 22.35 32.97 -11.88
N ALA A 283 23.37 33.10 -11.06
CA ALA A 283 24.53 32.19 -11.13
C ALA A 283 24.04 30.74 -10.93
N SER A 284 24.57 29.81 -11.72
CA SER A 284 24.26 28.39 -11.53
C SER A 284 24.64 27.96 -10.12
N ALA A 285 23.73 27.21 -9.47
CA ALA A 285 23.92 26.77 -8.10
C ALA A 285 25.24 26.01 -7.96
N ALA A 286 26.08 26.43 -7.00
CA ALA A 286 27.32 25.75 -6.69
C ALA A 286 27.08 24.27 -6.34
N CYS A 287 28.05 23.42 -6.68
CA CYS A 287 28.03 22.02 -6.27
C CYS A 287 27.94 21.86 -4.74
N ASP A 288 27.44 20.72 -4.27
CA ASP A 288 27.16 20.47 -2.85
C ASP A 288 28.41 20.67 -1.98
N PHE A 289 29.58 20.26 -2.47
CA PHE A 289 30.86 20.42 -1.78
C PHE A 289 31.27 21.89 -1.62
N CYS A 290 31.32 22.65 -2.72
CA CYS A 290 31.70 24.06 -2.69
C CYS A 290 30.70 24.89 -1.89
N ARG A 291 29.40 24.56 -1.97
CA ARG A 291 28.36 25.18 -1.16
C ARG A 291 28.56 24.90 0.33
N ARG A 292 28.79 23.64 0.73
CA ARG A 292 29.02 23.24 2.13
C ARG A 292 30.26 23.89 2.72
N ARG A 293 31.32 24.05 1.92
CA ARG A 293 32.58 24.70 2.31
C ARG A 293 32.59 26.21 2.11
N LYS A 294 31.48 26.80 1.61
CA LYS A 294 31.35 28.22 1.24
C LYS A 294 32.48 28.70 0.30
N LEU A 295 32.89 27.87 -0.65
CA LEU A 295 33.89 28.17 -1.69
C LEU A 295 33.19 28.67 -2.96
N GLY A 296 33.87 29.50 -3.75
CA GLY A 296 33.40 29.87 -5.09
C GLY A 296 33.39 28.65 -6.02
N CYS A 297 32.25 28.32 -6.63
CA CYS A 297 32.15 27.23 -7.59
C CYS A 297 32.12 27.79 -9.02
N ASP A 298 32.98 27.30 -9.88
CA ASP A 298 33.04 27.62 -11.31
C ASP A 298 32.02 26.85 -12.15
N ASN A 299 31.31 25.89 -11.54
CA ASN A 299 30.24 25.09 -12.15
C ASN A 299 30.65 24.31 -13.42
N ALA A 300 31.94 24.06 -13.62
CA ALA A 300 32.41 23.20 -14.70
C ALA A 300 31.84 21.78 -14.54
N LYS A 301 31.33 21.22 -15.65
CA LYS A 301 30.83 19.84 -15.71
C LYS A 301 31.85 18.96 -16.46
N PRO A 302 32.15 17.75 -15.97
CA PRO A 302 31.49 17.01 -14.88
C PRO A 302 31.97 17.34 -13.45
N LYS A 303 33.14 17.98 -13.28
CA LYS A 303 33.66 18.39 -11.96
C LYS A 303 34.11 19.84 -11.99
N CYS A 304 33.78 20.60 -10.94
CA CYS A 304 34.24 21.97 -10.76
C CYS A 304 35.73 22.01 -10.37
N GLU A 305 36.45 23.10 -10.68
CA GLU A 305 37.90 23.24 -10.46
C GLU A 305 38.30 22.97 -9.00
N ASN A 306 37.49 23.44 -8.05
CA ASN A 306 37.69 23.23 -6.63
C ASN A 306 37.52 21.76 -6.20
N CYS A 307 36.56 21.04 -6.78
CA CYS A 307 36.37 19.61 -6.53
C CYS A 307 37.46 18.78 -7.22
N GLN A 308 37.89 19.19 -8.41
CA GLN A 308 38.95 18.54 -9.18
C GLN A 308 40.30 18.67 -8.46
N GLY A 309 40.70 19.87 -8.05
CA GLY A 309 41.97 20.10 -7.35
C GLY A 309 42.06 19.42 -5.99
N ARG A 310 40.92 19.06 -5.38
CA ARG A 310 40.84 18.38 -4.08
C ARG A 310 40.50 16.89 -4.18
N ALA A 311 40.32 16.36 -5.40
CA ALA A 311 39.90 14.99 -5.65
C ALA A 311 38.61 14.57 -4.90
N ILE A 312 37.62 15.47 -4.82
CA ILE A 312 36.33 15.22 -4.16
C ILE A 312 35.22 15.11 -5.21
N GLU A 313 34.20 14.31 -4.92
CA GLU A 313 33.03 14.15 -5.78
C GLU A 313 32.23 15.47 -5.90
N CYS A 314 31.82 15.82 -7.12
CA CYS A 314 31.18 17.09 -7.44
C CYS A 314 29.70 16.85 -7.80
N THR A 315 28.83 16.83 -6.80
CA THR A 315 27.38 16.57 -6.96
C THR A 315 26.56 17.85 -6.96
N TYR A 316 25.40 17.81 -7.65
CA TYR A 316 24.41 18.89 -7.67
C TYR A 316 23.05 18.31 -7.32
N SER A 317 22.70 18.28 -6.03
CA SER A 317 21.39 17.80 -5.58
C SER A 317 20.28 18.80 -5.94
N GLN A 318 19.19 18.33 -6.59
CA GLN A 318 17.97 19.14 -6.78
C GLN A 318 17.18 19.16 -5.46
N ARG A 319 17.01 20.34 -4.87
CA ARG A 319 16.00 20.55 -3.82
C ARG A 319 14.73 21.10 -4.45
N THR A 320 13.60 20.46 -4.18
CA THR A 320 12.26 21.03 -4.37
C THR A 320 12.15 22.31 -3.54
N ALA A 321 12.01 23.44 -4.21
CA ALA A 321 11.75 24.71 -3.53
C ALA A 321 10.32 24.66 -2.95
N GLN A 322 10.20 24.76 -1.63
CA GLN A 322 8.90 25.00 -1.00
C GLN A 322 8.37 26.35 -1.48
N ALA A 323 7.29 26.35 -2.27
CA ALA A 323 6.61 27.57 -2.67
C ALA A 323 5.95 28.22 -1.44
N ARG A 324 6.53 29.31 -0.93
CA ARG A 324 5.94 30.13 0.13
C ARG A 324 4.78 30.98 -0.44
N PRO A 325 3.61 31.03 0.21
CA PRO A 325 2.52 31.91 -0.20
C PRO A 325 2.89 33.38 0.02
N SER A 326 2.45 34.28 -0.85
CA SER A 326 2.67 35.72 -0.69
C SER A 326 1.89 36.29 0.50
N ASN A 327 2.47 37.27 1.19
CA ASN A 327 1.85 37.96 2.34
C ASN A 327 0.46 38.53 2.01
N ALA A 328 0.23 38.96 0.76
CA ALA A 328 -1.08 39.41 0.28
C ALA A 328 -2.15 38.32 0.32
N ARG A 329 -1.79 37.05 0.12
CA ARG A 329 -2.72 35.92 0.21
C ARG A 329 -2.98 35.50 1.66
N ILE A 330 -1.97 35.61 2.53
CA ILE A 330 -2.12 35.35 3.97
C ILE A 330 -3.05 36.39 4.59
N GLN A 331 -2.81 37.67 4.33
CA GLN A 331 -3.65 38.77 4.82
C GLN A 331 -5.10 38.65 4.34
N LYS A 332 -5.31 38.27 3.07
CA LYS A 332 -6.65 38.03 2.52
C LYS A 332 -7.37 36.85 3.21
N LEU A 333 -6.64 35.78 3.51
CA LEU A 333 -7.17 34.61 4.23
C LEU A 333 -7.42 34.89 5.71
N GLU A 334 -6.65 35.79 6.33
CA GLU A 334 -6.84 36.24 7.70
C GLU A 334 -8.05 37.17 7.83
N GLU A 335 -8.23 38.10 6.89
CA GLU A 335 -9.43 38.94 6.78
C GLU A 335 -10.69 38.10 6.52
N GLU A 336 -10.59 37.09 5.66
CA GLU A 336 -11.69 36.15 5.38
C GLU A 336 -12.03 35.30 6.60
N ASN A 337 -11.03 34.79 7.33
CA ASN A 337 -11.26 34.07 8.59
C ASN A 337 -11.85 34.96 9.69
N ALA A 338 -11.42 36.21 9.80
CA ALA A 338 -11.99 37.16 10.74
C ALA A 338 -13.47 37.42 10.43
N ARG A 339 -13.82 37.60 9.15
CA ARG A 339 -15.21 37.74 8.70
C ARG A 339 -16.05 36.50 8.99
N LEU A 340 -15.53 35.30 8.73
CA LEU A 340 -16.26 34.05 8.98
C LEU A 340 -16.48 33.81 10.49
N ARG A 341 -15.53 34.20 11.34
CA ARG A 341 -15.67 34.13 12.80
C ARG A 341 -16.73 35.09 13.34
N ASP A 342 -16.79 36.32 12.83
CA ASP A 342 -17.84 37.28 13.18
C ASP A 342 -19.24 36.81 12.74
N GLN A 343 -19.34 36.15 11.59
CA GLN A 343 -20.60 35.55 11.10
C GLN A 343 -21.05 34.35 11.95
N LEU A 344 -20.13 33.59 12.53
CA LEU A 344 -20.44 32.48 13.44
C LEU A 344 -20.82 32.97 14.85
N CYS A 345 -20.19 34.05 15.33
CA CYS A 345 -20.48 34.62 16.65
C CYS A 345 -21.87 35.29 16.70
N SER A 346 -22.31 35.90 15.59
CA SER A 346 -23.63 36.51 15.45
C SER A 346 -24.79 35.50 15.29
N ARG A 347 -24.50 34.23 14.98
CA ARG A 347 -25.50 33.15 14.83
C ARG A 347 -25.70 32.26 16.08
N SER A 348 -24.90 32.44 17.12
CA SER A 348 -24.95 31.60 18.34
C SER A 348 -26.06 31.88 19.38
N PRO A 349 -26.77 33.04 19.44
CA PRO A 349 -27.76 33.23 20.52
C PRO A 349 -29.10 32.49 20.38
N GLU A 350 -29.41 31.89 19.22
CA GLU A 350 -30.74 31.29 18.99
C GLU A 350 -30.83 29.77 19.24
N LEU A 351 -29.69 29.09 19.46
CA LEU A 351 -29.64 27.63 19.68
C LEU A 351 -29.71 27.20 21.16
N SER A 352 -29.92 28.11 22.11
CA SER A 352 -29.86 27.81 23.55
C SER A 352 -31.20 27.91 24.32
N SER A 353 -32.34 28.20 23.67
CA SER A 353 -33.56 28.61 24.39
C SER A 353 -34.82 27.75 24.22
N VAL A 354 -34.77 26.56 23.61
CA VAL A 354 -35.96 25.69 23.53
C VAL A 354 -35.61 24.24 23.84
N HIS A 355 -35.33 23.94 25.11
CA HIS A 355 -35.48 22.60 25.71
C HIS A 355 -36.15 22.75 27.08
N SER A 356 -37.43 23.09 27.07
CA SER A 356 -38.35 22.88 28.20
C SER A 356 -39.77 22.77 27.64
N ASP A 357 -40.45 21.70 28.02
CA ASP A 357 -41.91 21.49 28.01
C ASP A 357 -42.59 20.77 26.81
N THR A 358 -42.82 19.46 27.04
CA THR A 358 -44.11 18.75 27.04
C THR A 358 -44.90 18.48 25.73
N GLN A 359 -44.96 17.19 25.38
CA GLN A 359 -46.07 16.35 24.85
C GLN A 359 -47.16 16.91 23.88
N GLN A 360 -47.46 16.05 22.88
CA GLN A 360 -48.71 15.80 22.13
C GLN A 360 -48.90 16.35 20.68
N GLU A 361 -49.02 15.35 19.77
CA GLU A 361 -49.91 15.21 18.59
C GLU A 361 -49.90 16.19 17.40
N GLY A 362 -49.73 15.65 16.17
CA GLY A 362 -50.55 16.02 14.99
C GLY A 362 -49.87 16.58 13.73
N ASN A 363 -49.70 15.72 12.71
CA ASN A 363 -49.82 15.89 11.24
C ASN A 363 -49.41 17.16 10.44
N HIS A 364 -48.82 16.86 9.26
CA HIS A 364 -48.92 17.49 7.91
C HIS A 364 -47.70 18.26 7.29
N LEU A 365 -47.19 17.62 6.21
CA LEU A 365 -46.47 18.01 4.96
C LEU A 365 -46.15 19.49 4.65
N ASP A 366 -44.91 19.82 4.22
CA ASP A 366 -44.53 20.05 2.80
C ASP A 366 -43.01 20.36 2.58
N GLU A 367 -42.61 20.38 1.30
CA GLU A 367 -41.31 20.06 0.67
C GLU A 367 -40.19 21.13 0.55
N THR A 368 -38.91 20.69 0.71
CA THR A 368 -37.64 21.01 -0.07
C THR A 368 -36.98 22.43 -0.10
N PRO A 369 -35.71 22.63 -0.58
CA PRO A 369 -34.46 21.80 -0.67
C PRO A 369 -33.07 22.48 -0.32
N ASN A 370 -32.07 21.67 0.12
CA ASN A 370 -30.57 21.71 -0.04
C ASN A 370 -29.70 22.93 0.45
N PRO A 371 -28.34 22.84 0.68
CA PRO A 371 -27.33 21.91 0.10
C PRO A 371 -26.17 21.34 1.00
N THR A 372 -25.67 20.16 0.56
CA THR A 372 -24.33 19.50 0.60
C THR A 372 -23.19 19.91 1.56
N GLU A 373 -22.81 18.97 2.45
CA GLU A 373 -21.43 18.68 2.89
C GLU A 373 -21.14 17.17 2.69
N SER A 374 -19.95 16.87 2.17
CA SER A 374 -19.59 15.57 1.58
C SER A 374 -18.96 14.61 2.61
N THR A 375 -19.74 13.65 3.10
CA THR A 375 -19.22 12.45 3.78
C THR A 375 -19.08 11.32 2.75
N ILE A 376 -17.87 10.76 2.64
CA ILE A 376 -17.55 9.64 1.77
C ILE A 376 -18.35 8.42 2.25
N THR A 377 -19.43 8.13 1.52
CA THR A 377 -20.16 6.87 1.63
C THR A 377 -19.87 6.14 0.32
N LEU A 378 -19.30 4.94 0.41
CA LEU A 378 -19.18 4.04 -0.74
C LEU A 378 -20.60 3.79 -1.28
N ASN A 379 -20.86 4.23 -2.51
CA ASN A 379 -22.11 3.95 -3.21
C ASN A 379 -22.19 2.45 -3.49
N ILE A 380 -22.79 1.73 -2.54
CA ILE A 380 -23.31 0.39 -2.75
C ILE A 380 -24.41 0.51 -3.80
N ILE A 381 -24.34 -0.36 -4.81
CA ILE A 381 -25.31 -0.53 -5.88
C ILE A 381 -26.72 -0.52 -5.27
N ASN A 382 -27.49 0.51 -5.63
CA ASN A 382 -28.83 0.74 -5.11
C ASN A 382 -29.76 -0.27 -5.78
N ASP A 383 -30.20 -1.28 -5.03
CA ASP A 383 -31.10 -2.32 -5.49
C ASP A 383 -32.52 -1.75 -5.64
N GLN A 384 -32.79 -1.11 -6.78
CA GLN A 384 -34.13 -0.67 -7.17
C GLN A 384 -34.85 -1.78 -7.93
N THR A 385 -35.43 -2.75 -7.22
CA THR A 385 -36.62 -3.45 -7.72
C THR A 385 -37.57 -3.92 -6.60
N TYR A 386 -38.82 -3.47 -6.70
CA TYR A 386 -40.04 -3.93 -6.02
C TYR A 386 -40.20 -3.71 -4.49
N GLN A 387 -40.67 -2.52 -4.11
CA GLN A 387 -41.47 -2.35 -2.90
C GLN A 387 -42.88 -2.92 -3.11
N ALA A 388 -43.08 -4.19 -2.78
CA ALA A 388 -44.39 -4.70 -2.39
C ALA A 388 -44.58 -4.44 -0.89
N LYS A 389 -45.61 -3.66 -0.53
CA LYS A 389 -46.04 -3.50 0.88
C LYS A 389 -46.50 -4.86 1.43
N GLY A 390 -45.60 -5.55 2.13
CA GLY A 390 -45.89 -6.71 2.95
C GLY A 390 -44.92 -6.75 4.12
N GLN A 391 -45.43 -6.61 5.34
CA GLN A 391 -44.66 -6.84 6.56
C GLN A 391 -44.26 -8.32 6.61
N ALA A 392 -43.02 -8.64 6.21
CA ALA A 392 -42.43 -9.96 6.41
C ALA A 392 -41.44 -9.87 7.57
N ALA A 393 -41.67 -10.67 8.62
CA ALA A 393 -40.70 -10.87 9.68
C ALA A 393 -39.46 -11.57 9.10
N SER A 394 -38.28 -10.97 9.23
CA SER A 394 -37.02 -11.63 8.88
C SER A 394 -36.81 -12.84 9.80
N PRO A 395 -36.59 -14.06 9.27
CA PRO A 395 -36.23 -15.21 10.09
C PRO A 395 -34.86 -14.94 10.74
N SER A 396 -34.82 -14.87 12.07
CA SER A 396 -33.56 -14.81 12.81
C SER A 396 -32.88 -16.20 12.76
N TYR A 397 -31.75 -16.31 12.07
CA TYR A 397 -30.92 -17.51 12.06
C TYR A 397 -30.20 -17.64 13.42
N HIS A 398 -30.21 -18.83 14.04
CA HIS A 398 -29.61 -19.07 15.34
C HIS A 398 -28.50 -20.13 15.22
N LEU A 399 -27.32 -19.88 15.81
CA LEU A 399 -26.31 -20.92 16.05
C LEU A 399 -26.77 -21.74 17.26
N SER A 400 -27.06 -23.03 17.10
CA SER A 400 -27.46 -23.87 18.23
C SER A 400 -26.28 -24.03 19.20
N ILE A 401 -26.29 -23.30 20.31
CA ILE A 401 -25.41 -23.58 21.45
C ILE A 401 -26.06 -24.74 22.19
N GLY A 402 -25.71 -25.97 21.80
CA GLY A 402 -26.43 -27.15 22.23
C GLY A 402 -25.60 -28.42 22.27
N GLN A 403 -24.28 -28.35 22.50
CA GLN A 403 -23.45 -29.46 22.97
C GLN A 403 -22.10 -28.91 23.49
N PRO A 404 -21.35 -29.67 24.33
CA PRO A 404 -20.13 -29.16 24.99
C PRO A 404 -18.96 -28.80 24.03
N GLU A 405 -19.10 -29.03 22.72
CA GLU A 405 -18.01 -29.07 21.73
C GLU A 405 -18.24 -28.16 20.51
N GLY A 406 -18.59 -26.88 20.74
CA GLY A 406 -18.50 -25.85 19.70
C GLY A 406 -19.83 -25.40 19.08
N ALA A 407 -19.83 -24.20 18.50
CA ALA A 407 -21.01 -23.59 17.90
C ALA A 407 -21.07 -23.94 16.40
N ALA A 408 -22.00 -24.82 16.03
CA ALA A 408 -22.25 -25.18 14.63
C ALA A 408 -23.46 -24.42 14.07
N PHE A 409 -23.36 -23.97 12.82
CA PHE A 409 -24.45 -23.31 12.12
C PHE A 409 -25.52 -24.30 11.66
N HIS A 410 -26.78 -24.00 11.97
CA HIS A 410 -27.94 -24.76 11.48
C HIS A 410 -28.93 -23.83 10.77
N GLY A 411 -29.13 -24.07 9.47
CA GLY A 411 -30.07 -23.30 8.66
C GLY A 411 -31.55 -23.60 8.96
N PRO A 412 -32.50 -22.82 8.43
CA PRO A 412 -33.93 -22.94 8.76
C PRO A 412 -34.55 -24.31 8.45
N SER A 413 -34.01 -25.02 7.46
CA SER A 413 -34.43 -26.37 7.09
C SER A 413 -34.16 -27.43 8.17
N SER A 414 -33.28 -27.15 9.14
CA SER A 414 -32.98 -28.07 10.26
C SER A 414 -34.10 -28.20 11.29
N GLY A 415 -35.07 -27.26 11.28
CA GLY A 415 -36.15 -27.22 12.27
C GLY A 415 -35.72 -26.77 13.68
N ALA A 416 -34.43 -26.46 13.90
CA ALA A 416 -33.87 -26.05 15.19
C ALA A 416 -34.04 -24.56 15.52
N ILE A 417 -35.12 -23.90 15.04
CA ILE A 417 -35.31 -22.45 15.18
C ILE A 417 -36.16 -22.12 16.42
N HIS A 418 -35.59 -21.35 17.35
CA HIS A 418 -36.38 -20.53 18.27
C HIS A 418 -36.58 -19.13 17.67
N ILE A 419 -37.83 -18.73 17.47
CA ILE A 419 -38.19 -17.42 16.90
C ILE A 419 -37.97 -16.34 17.95
N GLY A 420 -36.81 -15.68 17.89
CA GLY A 420 -36.53 -14.43 18.62
C GLY A 420 -36.77 -13.22 17.71
N THR A 421 -37.67 -12.33 18.10
CA THR A 421 -37.94 -11.06 17.40
C THR A 421 -36.85 -10.04 17.72
N ALA A 422 -35.78 -9.98 16.92
CA ALA A 422 -34.83 -8.87 16.96
C ALA A 422 -35.23 -7.82 15.91
N ARG A 423 -35.36 -6.55 16.32
CA ARG A 423 -35.57 -5.44 15.38
C ARG A 423 -34.23 -5.05 14.77
N ASP A 424 -34.11 -5.15 13.45
CA ASP A 424 -33.02 -4.53 12.71
C ASP A 424 -33.17 -3.01 12.77
N SER A 425 -32.21 -2.34 13.38
CA SER A 425 -32.05 -0.90 13.27
C SER A 425 -30.73 -0.63 12.54
N SER A 426 -30.78 -0.63 11.22
CA SER A 426 -29.67 -0.14 10.37
C SER A 426 -29.61 1.39 10.46
N ARG A 427 -28.94 1.89 11.50
CA ARG A 427 -28.37 3.23 11.54
C ARG A 427 -26.91 3.06 11.93
N ILE A 428 -26.00 3.67 11.17
CA ILE A 428 -24.61 3.85 11.57
C ILE A 428 -24.65 4.54 12.94
N THR A 429 -24.17 3.86 13.98
CA THR A 429 -24.18 4.41 15.34
C THR A 429 -22.82 5.01 15.66
N SER A 430 -22.77 5.95 16.60
CA SER A 430 -21.52 6.46 17.19
C SER A 430 -20.61 5.36 17.75
N SER A 431 -21.11 4.13 17.93
CA SER A 431 -20.35 2.96 18.40
C SER A 431 -19.32 2.46 17.40
N ASP A 432 -19.58 2.54 16.10
CA ASP A 432 -18.67 1.99 15.08
C ASP A 432 -17.43 2.89 14.92
N GLU A 433 -17.61 4.21 14.99
CA GLU A 433 -16.47 5.15 14.98
C GLU A 433 -15.58 5.00 16.22
N ILE A 434 -16.14 4.68 17.39
CA ILE A 434 -15.35 4.34 18.58
C ILE A 434 -14.56 3.04 18.33
N ALA A 435 -15.20 2.02 17.76
CA ALA A 435 -14.54 0.75 17.45
C ALA A 435 -13.40 0.92 16.44
N LYS A 436 -13.60 1.70 15.37
CA LYS A 436 -12.55 2.04 14.40
C LYS A 436 -11.35 2.70 15.08
N ASN A 437 -11.59 3.71 15.91
CA ASN A 437 -10.53 4.42 16.63
C ASN A 437 -9.77 3.50 17.60
N GLN A 438 -10.48 2.59 18.28
CA GLN A 438 -9.87 1.60 19.17
C GLN A 438 -9.00 0.60 18.40
N LEU A 439 -9.50 0.07 17.28
CA LEU A 439 -8.75 -0.86 16.44
C LEU A 439 -7.52 -0.19 15.83
N LEU A 440 -7.66 1.03 15.31
CA LEU A 440 -6.55 1.80 14.75
C LEU A 440 -5.42 2.03 15.79
N ALA A 441 -5.81 2.37 17.02
CA ALA A 441 -4.88 2.53 18.15
C ALA A 441 -4.19 1.23 18.54
N GLU A 442 -4.96 0.13 18.65
CA GLU A 442 -4.43 -1.18 18.98
C GLU A 442 -3.51 -1.70 17.88
N THR A 443 -3.89 -1.56 16.60
CA THR A 443 -3.04 -1.90 15.46
C THR A 443 -1.74 -1.10 15.49
N THR A 444 -1.80 0.21 15.73
CA THR A 444 -0.59 1.04 15.88
C THR A 444 0.35 0.49 16.95
N ARG A 445 -0.19 0.13 18.12
CA ARG A 445 0.57 -0.47 19.22
C ARG A 445 1.18 -1.81 18.81
N GLN A 446 0.40 -2.69 18.17
CA GLN A 446 0.88 -4.01 17.76
C GLN A 446 1.98 -3.94 16.69
N ARG A 447 1.85 -3.03 15.72
CA ARG A 447 2.86 -2.80 14.68
C ARG A 447 4.20 -2.35 15.28
N GLN A 448 4.18 -1.56 16.35
CA GLN A 448 5.38 -1.20 17.10
C GLN A 448 5.97 -2.40 17.86
N LEU A 449 5.10 -3.20 18.48
CA LEU A 449 5.51 -4.39 19.23
C LEU A 449 6.08 -5.50 18.35
N GLU A 450 5.78 -5.57 17.06
CA GLU A 450 6.39 -6.57 16.15
C GLU A 450 7.93 -6.58 16.24
N LYS A 451 8.56 -5.40 16.22
CA LYS A 451 10.02 -5.27 16.32
C LYS A 451 10.52 -5.65 17.71
N VAL A 452 9.76 -5.31 18.75
CA VAL A 452 10.10 -5.62 20.15
C VAL A 452 10.02 -7.14 20.39
N ASN A 453 8.93 -7.77 19.96
CA ASN A 453 8.70 -9.21 20.08
C ASN A 453 9.74 -10.00 19.28
N LEU A 454 10.12 -9.53 18.08
CA LEU A 454 11.20 -10.15 17.30
C LEU A 454 12.53 -10.13 18.05
N ARG A 455 12.92 -8.97 18.62
CA ARG A 455 14.17 -8.83 19.37
C ARG A 455 14.18 -9.63 20.67
N ALA A 456 13.04 -9.64 21.37
CA ALA A 456 12.85 -10.41 22.58
C ALA A 456 12.75 -11.93 22.34
N GLY A 457 12.94 -12.40 21.10
CA GLY A 457 12.87 -13.83 20.75
C GLY A 457 11.49 -14.45 20.93
N LYS A 458 10.43 -13.64 20.97
CA LYS A 458 9.05 -14.10 21.18
C LYS A 458 8.38 -14.61 19.90
N LEU A 459 8.92 -14.27 18.74
CA LEU A 459 8.42 -14.76 17.46
C LEU A 459 9.13 -16.08 17.13
N ASP A 460 8.45 -17.19 17.41
CA ASP A 460 8.97 -18.53 17.17
C ASP A 460 8.78 -18.93 15.69
N PHE A 461 9.88 -19.21 15.01
CA PHE A 461 9.89 -19.71 13.63
C PHE A 461 10.31 -21.19 13.54
N GLY A 462 10.33 -21.89 14.68
CA GLY A 462 10.85 -23.24 14.81
C GLY A 462 12.31 -23.33 14.38
N ASP A 463 12.60 -24.24 13.46
CA ASP A 463 13.98 -24.49 12.97
C ASP A 463 14.53 -23.38 12.04
N ILE A 464 13.75 -22.33 11.76
CA ILE A 464 14.11 -21.30 10.77
C ILE A 464 14.70 -20.09 11.48
N SER A 465 15.78 -19.52 10.92
CA SER A 465 16.34 -18.28 11.46
C SER A 465 15.28 -17.16 11.47
N PRO A 466 15.13 -16.39 12.56
CA PRO A 466 14.14 -15.31 12.64
C PRO A 466 14.25 -14.26 11.54
N LYS A 467 15.47 -14.04 11.03
CA LYS A 467 15.74 -13.12 9.91
C LYS A 467 15.05 -13.59 8.62
N VAL A 468 15.16 -14.87 8.29
CA VAL A 468 14.51 -15.45 7.10
C VAL A 468 13.00 -15.49 7.29
N GLY A 469 12.53 -15.92 8.46
CA GLY A 469 11.10 -15.95 8.79
C GLY A 469 10.42 -14.59 8.61
N ILE A 470 11.01 -13.52 9.15
CA ILE A 470 10.49 -12.16 9.02
C ILE A 470 10.56 -11.63 7.59
N ASP A 471 11.63 -11.95 6.86
CA ASP A 471 11.74 -11.56 5.45
C ASP A 471 10.62 -12.18 4.61
N LEU A 472 10.34 -13.48 4.79
CA LEU A 472 9.25 -14.18 4.11
C LEU A 472 7.88 -13.64 4.50
N LEU A 473 7.63 -13.40 5.80
CA LEU A 473 6.40 -12.74 6.25
C LEU A 473 6.24 -11.35 5.64
N SER A 474 7.32 -10.57 5.54
CA SER A 474 7.25 -9.23 4.93
C SER A 474 6.84 -9.27 3.45
N LYS A 475 7.24 -10.31 2.72
CA LYS A 475 6.82 -10.54 1.32
C LYS A 475 5.35 -10.96 1.25
N PHE A 476 4.89 -11.79 2.19
CA PHE A 476 3.48 -12.16 2.30
C PHE A 476 2.59 -10.93 2.54
N TRP A 477 2.93 -10.09 3.53
CA TRP A 477 2.16 -8.88 3.86
C TRP A 477 2.07 -7.87 2.73
N ASN A 478 3.12 -7.77 1.91
CA ASN A 478 3.12 -6.89 0.74
C ASN A 478 2.10 -7.33 -0.33
N ARG A 479 1.76 -8.62 -0.33
CA ARG A 479 1.08 -9.30 -1.44
C ARG A 479 -0.36 -9.74 -1.16
N GLN A 480 -0.78 -9.71 0.10
CA GLN A 480 -2.13 -10.12 0.49
C GLN A 480 -3.28 -9.39 -0.24
N HIS A 481 -3.04 -8.18 -0.76
CA HIS A 481 -4.02 -7.32 -1.44
C HIS A 481 -4.78 -8.00 -2.59
N TYR A 482 -4.11 -8.82 -3.40
CA TYR A 482 -4.75 -9.55 -4.50
C TYR A 482 -5.19 -10.97 -4.12
N ILE A 483 -4.81 -11.42 -2.92
CA ILE A 483 -5.21 -12.72 -2.33
C ILE A 483 -6.43 -12.52 -1.39
N GLY A 484 -6.87 -11.27 -1.20
CA GLY A 484 -8.07 -10.91 -0.44
C GLY A 484 -7.82 -10.67 1.05
N SER A 485 -6.64 -10.18 1.46
CA SER A 485 -6.36 -9.78 2.85
C SER A 485 -6.77 -10.83 3.90
N ILE A 486 -6.47 -12.11 3.62
CA ILE A 486 -6.90 -13.30 4.38
C ILE A 486 -6.56 -13.20 5.87
N VAL A 487 -5.38 -12.67 6.20
CA VAL A 487 -4.84 -12.65 7.55
C VAL A 487 -4.76 -11.22 8.06
N TYR A 488 -5.41 -10.96 9.19
CA TYR A 488 -5.32 -9.67 9.85
C TYR A 488 -4.00 -9.59 10.64
N ARG A 489 -3.04 -8.87 10.07
CA ARG A 489 -1.66 -8.78 10.56
C ARG A 489 -1.50 -8.46 12.07
N PRO A 490 -2.12 -7.42 12.65
CA PRO A 490 -1.86 -7.07 14.04
C PRO A 490 -2.26 -8.18 15.02
N ALA A 491 -3.40 -8.85 14.78
CA ALA A 491 -3.81 -9.99 15.59
C ALA A 491 -2.86 -11.19 15.42
N PHE A 492 -2.52 -11.54 14.17
CA PHE A 492 -1.59 -12.65 13.90
C PHE A 492 -0.22 -12.44 14.57
N MET A 493 0.39 -11.27 14.39
CA MET A 493 1.73 -10.99 14.90
C MET A 493 1.77 -10.90 16.43
N ARG A 494 0.69 -10.40 17.06
CA ARG A 494 0.50 -10.43 18.52
C ARG A 494 0.40 -11.87 18.99
N ASP A 495 -0.49 -12.64 18.38
CA ASP A 495 -0.82 -13.99 18.82
C ASP A 495 0.31 -14.98 18.56
N MET A 496 1.15 -14.74 17.54
CA MET A 496 2.42 -15.45 17.36
C MET A 496 3.36 -15.26 18.57
N ALA A 497 3.39 -14.05 19.13
CA ALA A 497 4.27 -13.73 20.25
C ALA A 497 3.76 -14.22 21.62
N CYS A 498 2.46 -14.50 21.75
CA CYS A 498 1.84 -14.90 23.02
C CYS A 498 1.03 -16.22 22.94
N ASN A 499 1.10 -16.93 21.82
CA ASN A 499 0.31 -18.12 21.52
C ASN A 499 -1.21 -17.89 21.67
N GLY A 500 -1.71 -16.86 20.99
CA GLY A 500 -3.12 -16.45 20.99
C GLY A 500 -3.98 -17.16 19.94
N PRO A 501 -5.31 -16.90 19.92
CA PRO A 501 -6.27 -17.64 19.10
C PRO A 501 -6.15 -17.42 17.59
N TYR A 502 -5.54 -16.32 17.14
CA TYR A 502 -5.37 -15.99 15.72
C TYR A 502 -3.97 -16.37 15.19
N TYR A 503 -3.27 -17.25 15.90
CA TYR A 503 -2.01 -17.85 15.49
C TYR A 503 -2.10 -19.39 15.53
N SER A 504 -1.45 -20.04 14.56
CA SER A 504 -1.14 -21.46 14.63
C SER A 504 0.10 -21.78 13.79
N ASP A 505 0.84 -22.83 14.15
CA ASP A 505 2.01 -23.25 13.38
C ASP A 505 1.66 -23.66 11.95
N LEU A 506 0.43 -24.19 11.76
CA LEU A 506 -0.11 -24.51 10.45
C LEU A 506 -0.28 -23.25 9.59
N LEU A 507 -0.84 -22.18 10.16
CA LEU A 507 -1.01 -20.89 9.49
C LEU A 507 0.34 -20.22 9.20
N LEU A 508 1.26 -20.21 10.17
CA LEU A 508 2.61 -19.68 9.95
C LEU A 508 3.29 -20.41 8.79
N THR A 509 3.24 -21.74 8.78
CA THR A 509 3.85 -22.55 7.72
C THR A 509 3.22 -22.26 6.35
N ALA A 510 1.91 -22.09 6.28
CA ALA A 510 1.20 -21.67 5.06
C ALA A 510 1.67 -20.30 4.56
N MET A 511 1.80 -19.32 5.46
CA MET A 511 2.26 -17.96 5.13
C MET A 511 3.72 -17.94 4.67
N LEU A 512 4.59 -18.72 5.30
CA LEU A 512 5.99 -18.88 4.89
C LEU A 512 6.11 -19.55 3.51
N PHE A 513 5.29 -20.57 3.25
CA PHE A 513 5.19 -21.19 1.93
C PHE A 513 4.81 -20.14 0.88
N ALA A 514 3.72 -19.40 1.07
CA ALA A 514 3.28 -18.35 0.14
C ALA A 514 4.35 -17.25 -0.04
N GLY A 515 4.95 -16.75 1.05
CA GLY A 515 6.00 -15.73 1.01
C GLY A 515 7.24 -16.17 0.23
N SER A 516 7.61 -17.45 0.30
CA SER A 516 8.77 -18.02 -0.40
C SER A 516 8.62 -18.00 -1.92
N MET A 517 7.39 -18.08 -2.45
CA MET A 517 7.11 -18.08 -3.89
C MET A 517 7.37 -16.73 -4.57
N HIS A 518 7.60 -15.68 -3.77
CA HIS A 518 7.75 -14.30 -4.22
C HIS A 518 9.17 -13.74 -4.04
N THR A 519 10.16 -14.62 -3.90
CA THR A 519 11.58 -14.25 -3.76
C THR A 519 12.18 -13.91 -5.12
N VAL A 520 12.59 -12.64 -5.33
CA VAL A 520 13.08 -12.15 -6.65
C VAL A 520 14.55 -12.50 -6.91
N ASP A 521 15.31 -12.89 -5.88
CA ASP A 521 16.77 -13.20 -5.92
C ASP A 521 17.14 -14.47 -6.72
N ALA A 522 16.21 -14.94 -7.54
CA ALA A 522 16.36 -16.07 -8.42
C ALA A 522 17.06 -15.76 -9.75
N ALA A 523 17.58 -14.53 -9.92
CA ALA A 523 18.59 -14.28 -10.95
C ALA A 523 19.84 -15.16 -10.74
N ALA A 524 20.18 -15.49 -9.48
CA ALA A 524 21.22 -16.47 -9.14
C ALA A 524 20.79 -17.94 -9.32
N LEU A 525 19.48 -18.22 -9.38
CA LEU A 525 18.91 -19.57 -9.49
C LEU A 525 18.58 -20.00 -10.93
N ARG A 526 18.94 -19.18 -11.92
CA ARG A 526 18.69 -19.38 -13.36
C ARG A 526 19.17 -20.72 -13.92
N ASN A 527 20.07 -21.43 -13.21
CA ASN A 527 20.71 -22.66 -13.68
C ASN A 527 20.13 -23.96 -13.11
N THR A 528 19.10 -23.91 -12.26
CA THR A 528 18.63 -25.14 -11.60
C THR A 528 17.12 -25.04 -11.37
N GLY A 529 16.35 -26.12 -11.59
CA GLY A 529 14.91 -26.20 -11.27
C GLY A 529 14.58 -26.12 -9.76
N ARG A 530 15.20 -25.19 -9.03
CA ARG A 530 15.26 -25.05 -7.57
C ARG A 530 14.21 -24.13 -6.97
N LEU A 531 13.32 -23.51 -7.73
CA LEU A 531 12.29 -22.64 -7.13
C LEU A 531 11.24 -23.41 -6.33
N ASN A 532 10.81 -24.57 -6.86
CA ASN A 532 10.05 -25.53 -6.06
C ASN A 532 10.84 -25.96 -4.81
N SER A 533 12.18 -25.89 -4.79
CA SER A 533 12.97 -26.33 -3.62
C SER A 533 12.97 -25.36 -2.45
N ILE A 534 12.75 -24.04 -2.64
CA ILE A 534 12.72 -23.07 -1.52
C ILE A 534 11.40 -23.15 -0.75
N GLY A 535 10.27 -23.27 -1.46
CA GLY A 535 8.94 -23.38 -0.84
C GLY A 535 8.59 -24.80 -0.37
N ARG A 536 9.19 -25.83 -0.97
CA ARG A 536 8.88 -27.25 -0.69
C ARG A 536 9.03 -27.64 0.79
N PRO A 537 10.05 -27.21 1.55
CA PRO A 537 10.13 -27.52 2.98
C PRO A 537 8.91 -27.03 3.75
N TYR A 538 8.45 -25.81 3.48
CA TYR A 538 7.26 -25.24 4.13
C TYR A 538 6.00 -25.99 3.70
N ARG A 539 5.86 -26.31 2.42
CA ARG A 539 4.74 -27.13 1.94
C ARG A 539 4.70 -28.50 2.61
N ILE A 540 5.83 -29.20 2.68
CA ILE A 540 5.92 -30.52 3.32
C ILE A 540 5.54 -30.41 4.79
N LYS A 541 6.05 -29.41 5.52
CA LYS A 541 5.67 -29.18 6.92
C LYS A 541 4.16 -28.94 7.07
N PHE A 542 3.55 -28.16 6.18
CA PHE A 542 2.11 -27.93 6.15
C PHE A 542 1.33 -29.23 5.91
N GLU A 543 1.68 -30.00 4.88
CA GLU A 543 1.00 -31.26 4.55
C GLU A 543 1.16 -32.30 5.66
N GLN A 544 2.34 -32.39 6.29
CA GLN A 544 2.57 -33.25 7.44
C GLN A 544 1.72 -32.86 8.64
N ALA A 545 1.65 -31.56 8.98
CA ALA A 545 0.81 -31.08 10.07
C ALA A 545 -0.68 -31.32 9.81
N LEU A 546 -1.12 -31.11 8.56
CA LEU A 546 -2.52 -31.30 8.16
C LEU A 546 -2.94 -32.78 8.17
N HIS A 547 -2.09 -33.67 7.64
CA HIS A 547 -2.40 -35.08 7.41
C HIS A 547 -1.77 -36.05 8.42
N ALA A 548 -1.17 -35.55 9.50
CA ALA A 548 -0.59 -36.39 10.55
C ALA A 548 -1.64 -37.37 11.11
N CYS A 549 -1.21 -38.61 11.38
CA CYS A 549 -2.07 -39.61 12.03
C CYS A 549 -2.52 -39.10 13.40
N GLY A 550 -3.84 -39.01 13.62
CA GLY A 550 -4.42 -38.46 14.84
C GLY A 550 -4.61 -36.93 14.82
N SER A 551 -4.28 -36.24 13.72
CA SER A 551 -4.58 -34.82 13.56
C SER A 551 -6.09 -34.58 13.62
N GLN A 552 -6.49 -33.62 14.46
CA GLN A 552 -7.89 -33.18 14.60
C GLN A 552 -8.17 -31.86 13.87
N VAL A 553 -7.19 -31.32 13.15
CA VAL A 553 -7.26 -30.01 12.46
C VAL A 553 -8.44 -29.94 11.50
N LEU A 554 -8.75 -31.04 10.80
CA LEU A 554 -9.87 -31.10 9.86
C LEU A 554 -11.21 -31.48 10.50
N PHE A 555 -11.23 -31.87 11.77
CA PHE A 555 -12.45 -32.26 12.49
C PHE A 555 -13.13 -31.07 13.17
N ASN A 556 -12.38 -30.03 13.50
CA ASN A 556 -12.88 -28.80 14.12
C ASN A 556 -12.71 -27.62 13.16
N SER A 557 -13.74 -26.77 13.06
CA SER A 557 -13.67 -25.55 12.27
C SER A 557 -13.01 -24.43 13.07
N GLU A 558 -11.86 -23.94 12.61
CA GLU A 558 -11.09 -22.86 13.25
C GLU A 558 -10.67 -21.80 12.23
N ILE A 559 -10.63 -20.52 12.66
CA ILE A 559 -10.25 -19.39 11.80
C ILE A 559 -8.83 -19.57 11.23
N THR A 560 -7.88 -19.97 12.06
CA THR A 560 -6.48 -20.14 11.63
C THR A 560 -6.32 -21.27 10.62
N THR A 561 -7.09 -22.36 10.76
CA THR A 561 -7.15 -23.47 9.80
C THR A 561 -7.75 -23.01 8.47
N ILE A 562 -8.84 -22.24 8.50
CA ILE A 562 -9.44 -21.64 7.30
C ILE A 562 -8.41 -20.75 6.59
N GLN A 563 -7.77 -19.83 7.31
CA GLN A 563 -6.75 -18.93 6.77
C GLN A 563 -5.59 -19.72 6.15
N ALA A 564 -5.11 -20.78 6.82
CA ALA A 564 -4.00 -21.60 6.33
C ALA A 564 -4.38 -22.33 5.03
N LEU A 565 -5.57 -22.93 4.98
CA LEU A 565 -6.09 -23.60 3.78
C LEU A 565 -6.28 -22.63 2.61
N LEU A 566 -6.76 -21.42 2.86
CA LEU A 566 -6.92 -20.39 1.82
C LEU A 566 -5.57 -19.93 1.25
N VAL A 567 -4.60 -19.64 2.12
CA VAL A 567 -3.25 -19.22 1.70
C VAL A 567 -2.56 -20.31 0.87
N VAL A 568 -2.63 -21.57 1.30
CA VAL A 568 -2.06 -22.70 0.53
C VAL A 568 -2.85 -22.94 -0.75
N SER A 569 -4.18 -22.84 -0.70
CA SER A 569 -5.03 -22.99 -1.89
C SER A 569 -4.66 -21.99 -2.97
N ASP A 570 -4.48 -20.71 -2.63
CA ASP A 570 -4.01 -19.69 -3.58
C ASP A 570 -2.62 -20.00 -4.10
N ALA A 571 -1.66 -20.36 -3.23
CA ALA A 571 -0.31 -20.67 -3.66
C ALA A 571 -0.26 -21.87 -4.63
N LEU A 572 -1.02 -22.93 -4.36
CA LEU A 572 -1.13 -24.12 -5.22
C LEU A 572 -1.78 -23.79 -6.57
N PHE A 573 -2.79 -22.92 -6.56
CA PHE A 573 -3.49 -22.47 -7.75
C PHE A 573 -2.60 -21.59 -8.64
N SER A 574 -2.03 -20.55 -8.06
CA SER A 574 -1.31 -19.50 -8.75
C SER A 574 0.09 -19.93 -9.21
N TRP A 575 0.75 -20.86 -8.50
CA TRP A 575 2.16 -21.20 -8.77
C TRP A 575 2.40 -22.68 -9.09
N CYS A 576 1.88 -23.59 -8.28
CA CYS A 576 2.14 -25.03 -8.44
C CYS A 576 1.31 -25.67 -9.57
N ASN A 577 0.27 -24.99 -10.07
CA ASN A 577 -0.69 -25.51 -11.06
C ASN A 577 -1.41 -26.80 -10.60
N GLU A 578 -1.55 -26.98 -9.27
CA GLU A 578 -2.25 -28.10 -8.66
C GLU A 578 -3.72 -27.76 -8.41
N ARG A 579 -4.42 -27.46 -9.52
CA ARG A 579 -5.77 -26.88 -9.52
C ARG A 579 -6.80 -27.70 -8.75
N SER A 580 -6.75 -29.03 -8.86
CA SER A 580 -7.66 -29.90 -8.12
C SER A 580 -7.39 -29.87 -6.62
N LEU A 581 -6.14 -29.98 -6.18
CA LEU A 581 -5.81 -29.92 -4.74
C LEU A 581 -6.16 -28.55 -4.14
N SER A 582 -5.82 -27.48 -4.85
CA SER A 582 -6.21 -26.12 -4.48
C SER A 582 -7.73 -25.98 -4.26
N TRP A 583 -8.54 -26.51 -5.19
CA TRP A 583 -9.99 -26.51 -5.10
C TRP A 583 -10.55 -27.34 -3.93
N HIS A 584 -9.88 -28.45 -3.58
CA HIS A 584 -10.27 -29.24 -2.40
C HIS A 584 -10.02 -28.45 -1.12
N TYR A 585 -8.83 -27.84 -0.96
CA TYR A 585 -8.52 -27.03 0.22
C TYR A 585 -9.43 -25.81 0.35
N LEU A 586 -9.73 -25.12 -0.75
CA LEU A 586 -10.74 -24.06 -0.77
C LEU A 586 -12.13 -24.59 -0.37
N GLY A 587 -12.50 -25.78 -0.86
CA GLY A 587 -13.75 -26.43 -0.50
C GLY A 587 -13.89 -26.77 0.98
N ILE A 588 -12.81 -27.22 1.61
CA ILE A 588 -12.75 -27.46 3.05
C ILE A 588 -12.91 -26.14 3.81
N ALA A 589 -12.15 -25.11 3.42
CA ALA A 589 -12.25 -23.78 4.01
C ALA A 589 -13.68 -23.21 3.93
N ILE A 590 -14.33 -23.31 2.77
CA ILE A 590 -15.74 -22.89 2.58
C ILE A 590 -16.68 -23.66 3.50
N SER A 591 -16.45 -24.97 3.70
CA SER A 591 -17.26 -25.77 4.60
C SER A 591 -17.12 -25.31 6.05
N MET A 592 -15.89 -25.00 6.49
CA MET A 592 -15.61 -24.47 7.83
C MET A 592 -16.17 -23.06 8.04
N ILE A 593 -16.15 -22.20 7.00
CA ILE A 593 -16.80 -20.87 7.00
C ILE A 593 -18.31 -21.00 7.26
N ILE A 594 -18.96 -21.96 6.60
CA ILE A 594 -20.39 -22.22 6.76
C ILE A 594 -20.66 -22.80 8.14
N ASP A 595 -19.87 -23.77 8.59
CA ASP A 595 -19.98 -24.42 9.90
C ASP A 595 -19.88 -23.41 11.06
N LEU A 596 -18.93 -22.47 11.00
CA LEU A 596 -18.81 -21.36 11.96
C LEU A 596 -19.88 -20.27 11.81
N GLY A 597 -20.69 -20.34 10.76
CA GLY A 597 -21.72 -19.35 10.46
C GLY A 597 -21.18 -17.99 10.01
N LEU A 598 -19.94 -17.90 9.50
CA LEU A 598 -19.33 -16.61 9.14
C LEU A 598 -20.03 -15.89 7.98
N HIS A 599 -20.76 -16.64 7.14
CA HIS A 599 -21.53 -16.15 6.00
C HIS A 599 -22.81 -15.36 6.38
N ILE A 600 -23.21 -15.39 7.65
CA ILE A 600 -24.36 -14.62 8.15
C ILE A 600 -23.87 -13.60 9.16
N ASP A 601 -24.17 -12.33 8.90
CA ASP A 601 -23.95 -11.25 9.86
C ASP A 601 -25.31 -10.74 10.36
N GLY A 602 -25.54 -10.84 11.67
CA GLY A 602 -26.84 -10.52 12.25
C GLY A 602 -26.79 -10.33 13.76
N PRO A 603 -27.72 -9.53 14.34
CA PRO A 603 -27.71 -9.18 15.75
C PRO A 603 -27.83 -10.40 16.68
N ALA A 604 -28.49 -11.48 16.24
CA ALA A 604 -28.56 -12.74 16.99
C ALA A 604 -27.17 -13.41 17.15
N ARG A 605 -26.33 -13.38 16.11
CA ARG A 605 -24.97 -13.94 16.14
C ARG A 605 -24.03 -13.07 16.99
N ARG A 606 -24.12 -11.75 16.81
CA ARG A 606 -23.32 -10.76 17.57
C ARG A 606 -23.70 -10.68 19.06
N SER A 607 -24.93 -11.04 19.42
CA SER A 607 -25.38 -11.07 20.82
C SER A 607 -25.13 -12.42 21.52
N SER A 608 -25.18 -13.52 20.77
CA SER A 608 -24.95 -14.87 21.28
C SER A 608 -23.47 -15.15 21.58
N LYS A 609 -22.56 -14.64 20.76
CA LYS A 609 -21.11 -14.71 20.93
C LYS A 609 -20.71 -13.25 21.23
N LYS A 610 -20.22 -12.93 22.42
CA LYS A 610 -19.75 -11.57 22.77
C LYS A 610 -18.53 -11.21 21.93
N LEU A 611 -18.72 -10.95 20.64
CA LEU A 611 -17.68 -10.69 19.67
C LEU A 611 -17.13 -9.28 19.89
N SER A 612 -15.81 -9.16 19.98
CA SER A 612 -15.13 -7.88 19.98
C SER A 612 -15.12 -7.28 18.57
N ALA A 613 -14.80 -5.99 18.46
CA ALA A 613 -14.63 -5.34 17.16
C ALA A 613 -13.48 -5.98 16.34
N GLU A 614 -12.44 -6.48 17.02
CA GLU A 614 -11.33 -7.19 16.39
C GLU A 614 -11.78 -8.53 15.80
N ASP A 615 -12.63 -9.28 16.52
CA ASP A 615 -13.16 -10.54 16.01
C ASP A 615 -14.03 -10.32 14.76
N ILE A 616 -14.86 -9.27 14.76
CA ILE A 616 -15.70 -8.91 13.60
C ILE A 616 -14.82 -8.55 12.39
N GLU A 617 -13.77 -7.75 12.60
CA GLU A 617 -12.82 -7.36 11.56
C GLU A 617 -12.16 -8.59 10.92
N ILE A 618 -11.70 -9.55 11.73
CA ILE A 618 -11.07 -10.78 11.26
C ILE A 618 -12.08 -11.66 10.51
N GLU A 619 -13.27 -11.89 11.09
CA GLU A 619 -14.30 -12.73 10.47
C GLU A 619 -14.77 -12.17 9.12
N HIS A 620 -14.94 -10.85 9.00
CA HIS A 620 -15.31 -10.18 7.74
C HIS A 620 -14.22 -10.34 6.67
N ARG A 621 -12.95 -10.10 7.01
CA ARG A 621 -11.83 -10.27 6.08
C ARG A 621 -11.75 -11.70 5.57
N VAL A 622 -11.80 -12.68 6.48
CA VAL A 622 -11.70 -14.11 6.14
C VAL A 622 -12.88 -14.56 5.26
N PHE A 623 -14.10 -14.12 5.56
CA PHE A 623 -15.27 -14.41 4.72
C PHE A 623 -15.10 -13.85 3.30
N TRP A 624 -14.81 -12.56 3.17
CA TRP A 624 -14.68 -11.90 1.86
C TRP A 624 -13.49 -12.43 1.06
N ALA A 625 -12.37 -12.74 1.71
CA ALA A 625 -11.23 -13.40 1.07
C ALA A 625 -11.62 -14.76 0.47
N THR A 626 -12.41 -15.53 1.22
CA THR A 626 -12.93 -16.83 0.77
C THR A 626 -13.88 -16.65 -0.42
N PHE A 627 -14.78 -15.67 -0.34
CA PHE A 627 -15.74 -15.38 -1.41
C PHE A 627 -15.02 -15.00 -2.71
N ILE A 628 -14.02 -14.11 -2.63
CA ILE A 628 -13.17 -13.74 -3.78
C ILE A 628 -12.45 -14.98 -4.34
N SER A 629 -11.84 -15.79 -3.47
CA SER A 629 -11.09 -16.99 -3.88
C SER A 629 -11.99 -18.01 -4.61
N ASP A 630 -13.23 -18.21 -4.14
CA ASP A 630 -14.25 -19.03 -4.83
C ASP A 630 -14.50 -18.54 -6.25
N LYS A 631 -14.69 -17.23 -6.45
CA LYS A 631 -15.00 -16.67 -7.79
C LYS A 631 -13.81 -16.71 -8.72
N VAL A 632 -12.64 -16.29 -8.23
CA VAL A 632 -11.40 -16.33 -8.99
C VAL A 632 -11.12 -17.76 -9.44
N GLN A 633 -11.10 -18.74 -8.53
CA GLN A 633 -10.81 -20.11 -8.92
C GLN A 633 -11.89 -20.68 -9.86
N SER A 634 -13.15 -20.33 -9.65
CA SER A 634 -14.28 -20.77 -10.50
C SER A 634 -14.16 -20.25 -11.95
N ILE A 635 -13.91 -18.95 -12.14
CA ILE A 635 -13.74 -18.34 -13.48
C ILE A 635 -12.61 -19.02 -14.26
N TYR A 636 -11.49 -19.27 -13.59
CA TYR A 636 -10.27 -19.70 -14.24
C TYR A 636 -10.21 -21.20 -14.47
N GLN A 637 -10.92 -21.97 -13.65
CA GLN A 637 -11.03 -23.43 -13.79
C GLN A 637 -12.31 -23.87 -14.51
N GLY A 638 -13.22 -22.94 -14.83
CA GLY A 638 -14.53 -23.27 -15.41
C GLY A 638 -15.43 -24.07 -14.45
N ARG A 639 -15.27 -23.89 -13.13
CA ARG A 639 -16.00 -24.63 -12.10
C ARG A 639 -17.18 -23.82 -11.58
N PRO A 640 -18.25 -24.47 -11.09
CA PRO A 640 -19.33 -23.77 -10.43
C PRO A 640 -18.86 -23.24 -9.08
N THR A 641 -19.33 -22.04 -8.74
CA THR A 641 -19.09 -21.40 -7.45
C THR A 641 -19.80 -22.12 -6.32
N ARG A 642 -19.20 -22.13 -5.12
CA ARG A 642 -19.80 -22.74 -3.94
C ARG A 642 -20.49 -21.74 -3.00
N LEU A 643 -19.95 -20.53 -2.87
CA LEU A 643 -20.52 -19.48 -1.99
C LEU A 643 -21.35 -18.50 -2.81
N ARG A 644 -22.68 -18.60 -2.79
CA ARG A 644 -23.53 -17.69 -3.58
C ARG A 644 -23.78 -16.36 -2.87
N GLU A 645 -23.92 -15.29 -3.64
CA GLU A 645 -24.29 -13.96 -3.12
C GLU A 645 -25.58 -14.04 -2.28
N HIS A 646 -26.62 -14.70 -2.81
CA HIS A 646 -27.93 -14.80 -2.17
C HIS A 646 -27.90 -15.52 -0.81
N ASP A 647 -26.89 -16.34 -0.54
CA ASP A 647 -26.83 -17.17 0.67
C ASP A 647 -26.06 -16.47 1.81
N ASN A 648 -25.61 -15.23 1.65
CA ASN A 648 -24.83 -14.51 2.66
C ASN A 648 -25.38 -13.11 2.96
N ARG A 649 -24.97 -12.54 4.11
CA ARG A 649 -25.38 -11.20 4.58
C ARG A 649 -24.25 -10.36 5.16
N VAL A 650 -23.00 -10.74 4.90
CA VAL A 650 -21.83 -10.05 5.46
C VAL A 650 -21.65 -8.71 4.73
N PRO A 651 -21.56 -7.57 5.42
CA PRO A 651 -21.34 -6.28 4.76
C PRO A 651 -19.88 -6.13 4.33
N ILE A 652 -19.64 -5.34 3.27
CA ILE A 652 -18.28 -4.90 2.89
C ILE A 652 -17.91 -3.69 3.76
N VAL A 653 -17.64 -3.94 5.03
CA VAL A 653 -17.21 -2.94 6.01
C VAL A 653 -16.02 -3.49 6.78
N PHE A 654 -14.92 -2.75 6.74
CA PHE A 654 -13.68 -3.01 7.46
C PHE A 654 -13.45 -1.85 8.44
N LEU A 655 -13.23 -2.19 9.71
CA LEU A 655 -13.14 -1.24 10.81
C LEU A 655 -11.70 -0.76 11.06
N ASP A 656 -10.69 -1.53 10.66
CA ASP A 656 -9.30 -1.08 10.74
C ASP A 656 -8.77 -0.61 9.38
N GLU A 657 -8.53 0.70 9.28
CA GLU A 657 -7.99 1.37 8.11
C GLU A 657 -6.48 1.68 8.26
N TYR A 658 -5.79 1.14 9.27
CA TYR A 658 -4.37 1.42 9.51
C TYR A 658 -3.49 1.20 8.25
N GLU A 659 -3.70 0.08 7.57
CA GLU A 659 -2.94 -0.32 6.38
C GLU A 659 -3.27 0.52 5.13
N GLU A 660 -4.39 1.25 5.10
CA GLU A 660 -4.81 2.09 3.98
C GLU A 660 -3.73 3.12 3.63
N LEU A 661 -3.11 3.69 4.67
CA LEU A 661 -2.11 4.75 4.56
C LEU A 661 -0.68 4.27 4.85
N GLU A 662 -0.39 2.97 4.84
CA GLU A 662 0.98 2.46 4.95
C GLU A 662 1.76 2.67 3.63
N ASP A 663 3.04 3.00 3.75
CA ASP A 663 3.93 3.21 2.60
C ASP A 663 4.09 1.93 1.78
N PHE A 664 3.81 2.02 0.48
CA PHE A 664 3.99 0.88 -0.40
C PHE A 664 5.47 0.63 -0.69
N HIS A 665 5.89 -0.62 -0.48
CA HIS A 665 7.23 -1.07 -0.81
C HIS A 665 7.16 -2.00 -2.02
N THR A 666 8.07 -1.87 -3.00
CA THR A 666 8.10 -2.77 -4.17
C THR A 666 8.73 -4.14 -3.87
N ARG A 667 8.78 -4.55 -2.59
CA ARG A 667 9.34 -5.84 -2.16
C ARG A 667 8.56 -7.00 -2.79
N GLY A 668 9.29 -7.91 -3.42
CA GLY A 668 8.69 -9.01 -4.17
C GLY A 668 8.23 -8.60 -5.58
N PHE A 669 8.00 -7.32 -5.86
CA PHE A 669 7.63 -6.80 -7.20
C PHE A 669 8.81 -6.23 -7.98
N SER A 670 9.98 -6.07 -7.36
CA SER A 670 11.20 -5.59 -8.00
C SER A 670 12.43 -6.36 -7.50
N ALA A 671 13.43 -6.52 -8.38
CA ALA A 671 14.75 -7.03 -8.01
C ALA A 671 15.54 -6.02 -7.17
N GLN A 672 15.23 -4.73 -7.31
CA GLN A 672 15.74 -3.65 -6.49
C GLN A 672 14.55 -3.02 -5.75
N PRO A 673 14.20 -3.53 -4.56
CA PRO A 673 13.09 -3.00 -3.80
C PRO A 673 13.32 -1.54 -3.44
N SER A 674 12.30 -0.73 -3.67
CA SER A 674 12.23 0.68 -3.34
C SER A 674 10.93 0.97 -2.59
N GLN A 675 10.93 2.04 -1.80
CA GLN A 675 9.71 2.61 -1.26
C GLN A 675 9.15 3.59 -2.31
N LEU A 676 7.85 3.53 -2.57
CA LEU A 676 7.17 4.51 -3.43
C LEU A 676 6.60 5.63 -2.57
N ASP A 677 6.57 6.84 -3.11
CA ASP A 677 5.96 8.02 -2.49
C ASP A 677 4.42 8.00 -2.61
N CYS A 678 3.80 6.84 -2.40
CA CYS A 678 2.35 6.69 -2.40
C CYS A 678 1.90 5.66 -1.34
N PRO A 679 0.73 5.90 -0.71
CA PRO A 679 0.11 4.91 0.18
C PRO A 679 -0.29 3.62 -0.54
N THR A 680 -0.47 2.55 0.24
CA THR A 680 -0.87 1.24 -0.29
C THR A 680 -2.35 1.15 -0.65
N TYR A 681 -3.23 1.94 -0.03
CA TYR A 681 -4.69 1.92 -0.26
C TYR A 681 -5.31 0.51 -0.19
N SER A 682 -4.83 -0.28 0.79
CA SER A 682 -5.09 -1.71 0.89
C SER A 682 -6.55 -2.05 1.17
N VAL A 683 -7.20 -1.31 2.07
CA VAL A 683 -8.59 -1.55 2.48
C VAL A 683 -9.53 -1.13 1.36
N SER A 684 -9.28 0.03 0.74
CA SER A 684 -10.02 0.49 -0.43
C SER A 684 -9.93 -0.53 -1.57
N THR A 685 -8.72 -1.02 -1.88
CA THR A 685 -8.51 -2.03 -2.93
C THR A 685 -9.27 -3.32 -2.62
N PHE A 686 -9.17 -3.80 -1.38
CA PHE A 686 -9.86 -5.02 -0.96
C PHE A 686 -11.38 -4.89 -1.03
N GLY A 687 -11.94 -3.77 -0.59
CA GLY A 687 -13.37 -3.47 -0.71
C GLY A 687 -13.85 -3.45 -2.17
N GLN A 688 -13.07 -2.86 -3.07
CA GLN A 688 -13.40 -2.87 -4.50
C GLN A 688 -13.32 -4.27 -5.12
N LEU A 689 -12.35 -5.10 -4.68
CA LEU A 689 -12.25 -6.50 -5.10
C LEU A 689 -13.45 -7.33 -4.61
N CYS A 690 -13.94 -7.08 -3.39
CA CYS A 690 -15.17 -7.67 -2.86
C CYS A 690 -16.37 -7.31 -3.75
N GLY A 691 -16.55 -6.02 -4.06
CA GLY A 691 -17.63 -5.55 -4.94
C GLY A 691 -17.56 -6.18 -6.34
N LEU A 692 -16.36 -6.27 -6.92
CA LEU A 692 -16.17 -6.92 -8.21
C LEU A 692 -16.49 -8.42 -8.16
N SER A 693 -16.17 -9.10 -7.05
CA SER A 693 -16.46 -10.53 -6.88
C SER A 693 -17.95 -10.86 -6.81
N ILE A 694 -18.79 -9.93 -6.35
CA ILE A 694 -20.25 -10.07 -6.44
C ILE A 694 -20.68 -10.11 -7.90
N ILE A 695 -20.14 -9.20 -8.72
CA ILE A 695 -20.43 -9.17 -10.17
C ILE A 695 -19.91 -10.45 -10.83
N MET A 696 -18.75 -10.98 -10.41
CA MET A 696 -18.24 -12.27 -10.89
C MET A 696 -19.21 -13.43 -10.63
N ASP A 697 -19.81 -13.51 -9.44
CA ASP A 697 -20.81 -14.54 -9.10
C ASP A 697 -22.00 -14.49 -10.06
N ARG A 698 -22.50 -13.27 -10.32
CA ARG A 698 -23.64 -13.03 -11.22
C ARG A 698 -23.28 -13.36 -12.67
N ILE A 699 -22.07 -13.05 -13.14
CA ILE A 699 -21.57 -13.45 -14.47
C ILE A 699 -21.58 -14.98 -14.60
N LEU A 700 -20.99 -15.69 -13.65
CA LEU A 700 -20.90 -17.15 -13.68
C LEU A 700 -22.30 -17.79 -13.66
N CYS A 701 -23.19 -17.33 -12.78
CA CYS A 701 -24.55 -17.85 -12.68
C CYS A 701 -25.42 -17.53 -13.90
N ALA A 702 -25.28 -16.34 -14.49
CA ALA A 702 -26.15 -15.89 -15.57
C ALA A 702 -25.73 -16.43 -16.94
N LEU A 703 -24.42 -16.49 -17.20
CA LEU A 703 -23.86 -16.75 -18.53
C LEU A 703 -23.17 -18.11 -18.66
N TYR A 704 -22.66 -18.70 -17.57
CA TYR A 704 -21.79 -19.89 -17.63
C TYR A 704 -22.31 -21.09 -16.84
N ALA A 705 -23.39 -20.96 -16.07
CA ALA A 705 -24.01 -22.09 -15.41
C ALA A 705 -24.58 -23.08 -16.43
N GLU A 706 -24.61 -24.38 -16.11
CA GLU A 706 -25.14 -25.45 -16.99
C GLU A 706 -26.54 -25.14 -17.54
N ARG A 707 -27.40 -24.57 -16.69
CA ARG A 707 -28.77 -24.17 -17.09
C ARG A 707 -28.81 -23.01 -18.07
N SER A 708 -27.72 -22.26 -18.25
CA SER A 708 -27.66 -21.13 -19.19
C SER A 708 -27.82 -21.61 -20.63
N ALA A 709 -27.43 -22.84 -20.96
CA ALA A 709 -27.68 -23.45 -22.27
C ALA A 709 -29.17 -23.58 -22.62
N THR A 710 -30.06 -23.54 -21.62
CA THR A 710 -31.52 -23.58 -21.83
C THR A 710 -32.16 -22.20 -22.07
N LYS A 711 -31.41 -21.12 -21.84
CA LYS A 711 -31.90 -19.75 -22.05
C LYS A 711 -31.81 -19.38 -23.52
N THR A 712 -32.71 -18.51 -23.97
CA THR A 712 -32.64 -17.96 -25.33
C THR A 712 -31.47 -17.00 -25.48
N ALA A 713 -30.94 -16.84 -26.70
CA ALA A 713 -29.85 -15.91 -26.99
C ALA A 713 -30.19 -14.47 -26.54
N ASP A 714 -31.44 -14.03 -26.71
CA ASP A 714 -31.92 -12.71 -26.28
C ASP A 714 -31.88 -12.53 -24.76
N GLN A 715 -32.26 -13.55 -23.98
CA GLN A 715 -32.19 -13.48 -22.51
C GLN A 715 -30.75 -13.42 -22.00
N ILE A 716 -29.84 -14.15 -22.65
CA ILE A 716 -28.44 -14.15 -22.29
C ILE A 716 -27.80 -12.81 -22.67
N TRP A 717 -28.18 -12.24 -23.83
CA TRP A 717 -27.76 -10.90 -24.25
C TRP A 717 -28.24 -9.80 -23.28
N GLN A 718 -29.50 -9.82 -22.86
CA GLN A 718 -30.02 -8.89 -21.85
C GLN A 718 -29.26 -8.99 -20.53
N SER A 719 -28.93 -10.22 -20.12
CA SER A 719 -28.11 -10.46 -18.92
C SER A 719 -26.71 -9.87 -19.10
N ALA A 720 -26.08 -10.07 -20.26
CA ALA A 720 -24.77 -9.53 -20.59
C ALA A 720 -24.74 -7.99 -20.56
N GLN A 721 -25.76 -7.34 -21.13
CA GLN A 721 -25.89 -5.87 -21.12
C GLN A 721 -26.07 -5.33 -19.69
N SER A 722 -26.90 -5.98 -18.87
CA SER A 722 -27.06 -5.61 -17.46
C SER A 722 -25.75 -5.77 -16.68
N LEU A 723 -25.02 -6.87 -16.88
CA LEU A 723 -23.74 -7.11 -16.20
C LEU A 723 -22.65 -6.14 -16.65
N HIS A 724 -22.64 -5.76 -17.93
CA HIS A 724 -21.75 -4.71 -18.43
C HIS A 724 -22.05 -3.36 -17.77
N HIS A 725 -23.33 -3.02 -17.62
CA HIS A 725 -23.74 -1.79 -16.92
C HIS A 725 -23.24 -1.79 -15.48
N ASP A 726 -23.39 -2.90 -14.76
CA ASP A 726 -22.93 -3.03 -13.37
C ASP A 726 -21.41 -2.88 -13.27
N LEU A 727 -20.65 -3.52 -14.17
CA LEU A 727 -19.20 -3.34 -14.26
C LEU A 727 -18.83 -1.88 -14.52
N LYS A 728 -19.49 -1.23 -15.47
CA LYS A 728 -19.24 0.18 -15.79
C LYS A 728 -19.52 1.09 -14.60
N SER A 729 -20.66 0.88 -13.92
CA SER A 729 -21.01 1.62 -12.70
C SER A 729 -19.95 1.43 -11.61
N TRP A 730 -19.41 0.23 -11.46
CA TRP A 730 -18.32 -0.05 -10.54
C TRP A 730 -17.03 0.71 -10.94
N LYS A 731 -16.64 0.72 -12.22
CA LYS A 731 -15.44 1.44 -12.72
C LYS A 731 -15.58 2.96 -12.53
N ASP A 732 -16.74 3.52 -12.84
CA ASP A 732 -17.05 4.95 -12.69
C ASP A 732 -17.09 5.36 -11.20
N GLY A 733 -17.49 4.44 -10.33
CA GLY A 733 -17.54 4.60 -8.86
C GLY A 733 -16.21 4.45 -8.14
N LEU A 734 -15.11 4.11 -8.82
CA LEU A 734 -13.81 3.91 -8.17
C LEU A 734 -13.30 5.18 -7.46
N PRO A 735 -12.77 5.08 -6.23
CA PRO A 735 -12.10 6.18 -5.54
C PRO A 735 -10.93 6.77 -6.33
N GLU A 736 -10.66 8.07 -6.18
CA GLU A 736 -9.57 8.78 -6.89
C GLU A 736 -8.20 8.14 -6.65
N CYS A 737 -7.93 7.63 -5.45
CA CYS A 737 -6.68 6.94 -5.11
C CYS A 737 -6.46 5.62 -5.87
N LEU A 738 -7.52 4.97 -6.35
CA LEU A 738 -7.45 3.71 -7.09
C LEU A 738 -7.55 3.88 -8.61
N ARG A 739 -7.86 5.09 -9.08
CA ARG A 739 -7.93 5.39 -10.52
C ARG A 739 -6.52 5.47 -11.10
N VAL A 740 -6.31 4.77 -12.20
CA VAL A 740 -5.07 4.83 -12.99
C VAL A 740 -5.41 5.42 -14.35
N ASP A 741 -4.75 6.52 -14.71
CA ASP A 741 -4.81 7.05 -16.06
C ASP A 741 -3.85 6.24 -16.93
N LEU A 742 -4.42 5.43 -17.84
CA LEU A 742 -3.63 4.59 -18.75
C LEU A 742 -2.91 5.39 -19.84
N ASN A 743 -3.25 6.68 -20.02
CA ASN A 743 -2.62 7.54 -21.02
C ASN A 743 -1.46 8.36 -20.44
N ASP A 744 -1.37 8.47 -19.11
CA ASP A 744 -0.31 9.21 -18.43
C ASP A 744 0.57 8.28 -17.59
N PRO A 745 1.74 7.85 -18.11
CA PRO A 745 2.67 7.01 -17.37
C PRO A 745 3.32 7.73 -16.18
N THR A 746 3.10 9.03 -15.98
CA THR A 746 3.57 9.81 -14.83
C THR A 746 2.53 9.92 -13.70
N SER A 747 1.40 9.22 -13.81
CA SER A 747 0.38 9.17 -12.78
C SER A 747 0.96 8.78 -11.41
N SER A 748 0.59 9.54 -10.37
CA SER A 748 1.19 9.43 -9.03
C SER A 748 0.79 8.17 -8.24
N ASN A 749 -0.11 7.33 -8.76
CA ASN A 749 -0.72 6.21 -8.03
C ASN A 749 -0.60 4.85 -8.76
N ILE A 750 0.54 4.58 -9.40
CA ILE A 750 0.78 3.31 -10.10
C ILE A 750 1.18 2.24 -9.07
N LEU A 751 0.20 1.41 -8.67
CA LEU A 751 0.37 0.29 -7.74
C LEU A 751 0.04 -1.05 -8.41
N PRO A 752 0.75 -2.14 -8.08
CA PRO A 752 0.58 -3.42 -8.79
C PRO A 752 -0.80 -4.04 -8.54
N HIS A 753 -1.39 -3.85 -7.36
CA HIS A 753 -2.73 -4.33 -7.04
C HIS A 753 -3.83 -3.50 -7.73
N ASN A 754 -3.64 -2.19 -7.93
CA ASN A 754 -4.56 -1.34 -8.72
C ASN A 754 -4.58 -1.78 -10.19
N LEU A 755 -3.40 -2.00 -10.78
CA LEU A 755 -3.27 -2.52 -12.14
C LEU A 755 -3.90 -3.93 -12.27
N SER A 756 -3.75 -4.77 -11.24
CA SER A 756 -4.36 -6.10 -11.20
C SER A 756 -5.89 -6.03 -11.14
N LEU A 757 -6.44 -5.10 -10.36
CA LEU A 757 -7.87 -4.86 -10.24
C LEU A 757 -8.47 -4.40 -11.58
N LEU A 758 -7.82 -3.46 -12.27
CA LEU A 758 -8.24 -3.00 -13.60
C LEU A 758 -8.08 -4.07 -14.69
N SER A 759 -7.05 -4.92 -14.57
CA SER A 759 -6.86 -6.07 -15.46
C SER A 759 -7.99 -7.10 -15.29
N LEU A 760 -8.42 -7.34 -14.05
CA LEU A 760 -9.53 -8.22 -13.73
C LEU A 760 -10.85 -7.66 -14.27
N PHE A 761 -11.13 -6.38 -14.06
CA PHE A 761 -12.28 -5.69 -14.67
C PHE A 761 -12.37 -5.94 -16.18
N ASN A 762 -11.29 -5.67 -16.92
CA ASN A 762 -11.27 -5.85 -18.37
C ASN A 762 -11.38 -7.33 -18.77
N SER A 763 -10.83 -8.25 -17.97
CA SER A 763 -11.00 -9.69 -18.18
C SER A 763 -12.47 -10.12 -18.04
N LEU A 764 -13.22 -9.52 -17.11
CA LEU A 764 -14.66 -9.76 -16.96
C LEU A 764 -15.48 -9.21 -18.13
N ILE A 765 -15.09 -8.08 -18.72
CA ILE A 765 -15.73 -7.58 -19.95
C ILE A 765 -15.58 -8.59 -21.09
N ILE A 766 -14.36 -9.13 -21.29
CA ILE A 766 -14.12 -10.18 -22.28
C ILE A 766 -14.97 -11.42 -21.95
N LEU A 767 -15.07 -11.81 -20.68
CA LEU A 767 -15.85 -12.95 -20.25
C LEU A 767 -17.37 -12.76 -20.48
N ILE A 768 -17.91 -11.56 -20.29
CA ILE A 768 -19.34 -11.27 -20.56
C ILE A 768 -19.69 -11.48 -22.04
N TYR A 769 -18.81 -11.05 -22.95
CA TYR A 769 -19.12 -11.05 -24.37
C TYR A 769 -18.62 -12.27 -25.14
N ARG A 770 -17.72 -13.06 -24.56
CA ARG A 770 -17.21 -14.30 -25.17
C ARG A 770 -18.30 -15.30 -25.58
N PRO A 771 -19.41 -15.52 -24.84
CA PRO A 771 -20.47 -16.44 -25.25
C PRO A 771 -21.12 -16.15 -26.62
N PHE A 772 -21.05 -14.89 -27.08
CA PHE A 772 -21.66 -14.44 -28.34
C PHE A 772 -20.69 -14.48 -29.53
N LEU A 773 -19.42 -14.83 -29.28
CA LEU A 773 -18.44 -15.09 -30.33
C LEU A 773 -18.63 -16.54 -30.82
N SER A 774 -18.19 -16.86 -32.04
CA SER A 774 -18.57 -18.13 -32.71
C SER A 774 -17.96 -19.42 -32.13
N GLU A 775 -17.07 -19.33 -31.12
CA GLU A 775 -16.61 -20.45 -30.26
C GLU A 775 -17.29 -20.45 -28.87
N GLY A 776 -18.31 -19.62 -28.68
CA GLY A 776 -19.15 -19.62 -27.48
C GLY A 776 -20.24 -20.68 -27.53
N HIS A 777 -20.84 -21.00 -26.38
CA HIS A 777 -21.94 -21.98 -26.28
C HIS A 777 -23.26 -21.49 -26.91
N LEU A 778 -23.31 -20.26 -27.46
CA LEU A 778 -24.48 -19.66 -28.10
C LEU A 778 -24.24 -19.40 -29.58
N THR A 779 -23.87 -20.46 -30.31
CA THR A 779 -23.60 -20.49 -31.76
C THR A 779 -24.77 -20.01 -32.65
N SER A 780 -25.92 -19.65 -32.08
CA SER A 780 -27.09 -19.09 -32.78
C SER A 780 -27.30 -17.57 -32.59
N ALA A 781 -26.35 -16.85 -31.97
CA ALA A 781 -26.45 -15.41 -31.81
C ALA A 781 -26.68 -14.72 -33.16
N SER A 782 -27.67 -13.82 -33.21
CA SER A 782 -28.03 -13.06 -34.40
C SER A 782 -26.81 -12.36 -35.01
N THR A 783 -26.73 -12.30 -36.35
CA THR A 783 -25.67 -11.63 -37.14
C THR A 783 -25.45 -10.17 -36.75
N THR A 784 -26.38 -9.59 -35.97
CA THR A 784 -26.34 -8.21 -35.46
C THR A 784 -25.61 -8.04 -34.12
N VAL A 785 -25.53 -9.08 -33.28
CA VAL A 785 -25.05 -9.01 -31.89
C VAL A 785 -23.55 -9.27 -31.77
N ALA A 786 -23.04 -10.21 -32.57
CA ALA A 786 -21.63 -10.59 -32.55
C ALA A 786 -20.63 -9.44 -32.86
N PRO A 787 -20.92 -8.51 -33.79
CA PRO A 787 -20.09 -7.32 -34.02
C PRO A 787 -19.88 -6.47 -32.75
N GLU A 788 -20.95 -6.21 -32.00
CA GLU A 788 -20.93 -5.41 -30.78
C GLU A 788 -20.19 -6.15 -29.65
N ALA A 789 -20.44 -7.45 -29.49
CA ALA A 789 -19.74 -8.30 -28.53
C ALA A 789 -18.22 -8.30 -28.79
N PHE A 790 -17.82 -8.45 -30.06
CA PHE A 790 -16.41 -8.43 -30.45
C PHE A 790 -15.76 -7.06 -30.21
N PHE A 791 -16.46 -5.97 -30.53
CA PHE A 791 -15.98 -4.61 -30.27
C PHE A 791 -15.64 -4.36 -28.79
N ASN A 792 -16.53 -4.80 -27.89
CA ASN A 792 -16.30 -4.69 -26.45
C ASN A 792 -15.09 -5.53 -26.00
N CYS A 793 -14.92 -6.74 -26.55
CA CYS A 793 -13.76 -7.59 -26.27
C CYS A 793 -12.45 -6.95 -26.74
N VAL A 794 -12.44 -6.33 -27.92
CA VAL A 794 -11.27 -5.63 -28.48
C VAL A 794 -10.88 -4.45 -27.62
N THR A 795 -11.85 -3.63 -27.21
CA THR A 795 -11.61 -2.47 -26.34
C THR A 795 -10.96 -2.90 -25.03
N ALA A 796 -11.52 -3.92 -24.38
CA ALA A 796 -10.96 -4.47 -23.14
C ALA A 796 -9.56 -5.09 -23.33
N ALA A 797 -9.31 -5.78 -24.45
CA ALA A 797 -8.01 -6.37 -24.75
C ALA A 797 -6.92 -5.31 -25.00
N ILE A 798 -7.28 -4.15 -25.55
CA ILE A 798 -6.39 -3.00 -25.74
C ILE A 798 -6.08 -2.35 -24.38
N GLU A 799 -7.09 -2.10 -23.53
CA GLU A 799 -6.85 -1.58 -22.17
C GLU A 799 -5.93 -2.51 -21.36
N ILE A 800 -6.13 -3.83 -21.44
CA ILE A 800 -5.22 -4.81 -20.81
C ILE A 800 -3.80 -4.65 -21.34
N HIS A 801 -3.61 -4.48 -22.65
CA HIS A 801 -2.27 -4.28 -23.22
C HIS A 801 -1.58 -3.03 -22.64
N GLN A 802 -2.31 -1.92 -22.49
CA GLN A 802 -1.78 -0.70 -21.87
C GLN A 802 -1.39 -0.94 -20.40
N ILE A 803 -2.25 -1.64 -19.64
CA ILE A 803 -1.95 -2.01 -18.25
C ILE A 803 -0.68 -2.85 -18.16
N LEU A 804 -0.51 -3.83 -19.06
CA LEU A 804 0.70 -4.67 -19.12
C LEU A 804 1.96 -3.87 -19.43
N GLN A 805 1.87 -2.86 -20.29
CA GLN A 805 3.00 -1.97 -20.58
C GLN A 805 3.39 -1.14 -19.35
N ILE A 806 2.42 -0.53 -18.66
CA ILE A 806 2.66 0.23 -17.43
C ILE A 806 3.25 -0.68 -16.33
N PHE A 807 2.71 -1.89 -16.19
CA PHE A 807 3.21 -2.86 -15.23
C PHE A 807 4.68 -3.22 -15.51
N LYS A 808 5.03 -3.51 -16.77
CA LYS A 808 6.42 -3.84 -17.18
C LYS A 808 7.39 -2.68 -16.96
N GLN A 809 6.93 -1.43 -17.04
CA GLN A 809 7.75 -0.24 -16.81
C GLN A 809 8.10 -0.04 -15.33
N HIS A 810 7.21 -0.41 -14.41
CA HIS A 810 7.35 -0.11 -12.98
C HIS A 810 7.67 -1.34 -12.12
N PHE A 811 7.32 -2.55 -12.58
CA PHE A 811 7.37 -3.78 -11.79
C PHE A 811 7.88 -4.98 -12.61
N CYS A 812 8.30 -6.02 -11.91
CA CYS A 812 8.77 -7.27 -12.48
C CYS A 812 7.60 -8.16 -12.91
N LEU A 813 7.49 -8.43 -14.21
CA LEU A 813 6.45 -9.30 -14.78
C LEU A 813 6.57 -10.76 -14.32
N ARG A 814 7.77 -11.22 -13.98
CA ARG A 814 8.01 -12.59 -13.48
C ARG A 814 7.27 -12.88 -12.18
N THR A 815 7.13 -11.86 -11.32
CA THR A 815 6.44 -11.97 -10.04
C THR A 815 5.08 -11.28 -10.05
N ALA A 816 4.53 -11.05 -11.25
CA ALA A 816 3.22 -10.46 -11.41
C ALA A 816 2.13 -11.33 -10.74
N PRO A 817 1.11 -10.72 -10.14
CA PRO A 817 -0.03 -11.46 -9.61
C PRO A 817 -0.73 -12.26 -10.72
N TYR A 818 -1.36 -13.37 -10.34
CA TYR A 818 -2.01 -14.28 -11.28
C TYR A 818 -3.12 -13.62 -12.12
N PHE A 819 -3.76 -12.57 -11.61
CA PHE A 819 -4.71 -11.75 -12.37
C PHE A 819 -4.10 -11.15 -13.64
N ILE A 820 -2.84 -10.71 -13.58
CA ILE A 820 -2.09 -10.17 -14.72
C ILE A 820 -1.83 -11.26 -15.75
N SER A 821 -1.40 -12.46 -15.32
CA SER A 821 -1.16 -13.59 -16.20
C SER A 821 -2.42 -14.01 -16.97
N TYR A 822 -3.57 -14.06 -16.30
CA TYR A 822 -4.83 -14.41 -16.95
C TYR A 822 -5.36 -13.31 -17.84
N ALA A 823 -5.27 -12.04 -17.43
CA ALA A 823 -5.59 -10.92 -18.30
C ALA A 823 -4.75 -10.96 -19.59
N THR A 824 -3.46 -11.27 -19.47
CA THR A 824 -2.56 -11.47 -20.61
C THR A 824 -3.05 -12.59 -21.53
N TYR A 825 -3.46 -13.72 -20.96
CA TYR A 825 -4.03 -14.82 -21.74
C TYR A 825 -5.32 -14.42 -22.48
N VAL A 826 -6.34 -13.95 -21.76
CA VAL A 826 -7.65 -13.68 -22.35
C VAL A 826 -7.57 -12.58 -23.40
N SER A 827 -6.77 -11.53 -23.16
CA SER A 827 -6.50 -10.49 -24.16
C SER A 827 -5.72 -11.05 -25.37
N ALA A 828 -4.73 -11.91 -25.17
CA ALA A 828 -4.02 -12.56 -26.27
C ALA A 828 -4.96 -13.34 -27.18
N THR A 829 -5.97 -14.03 -26.63
CA THR A 829 -6.96 -14.73 -27.48
C THR A 829 -7.72 -13.77 -28.41
N ILE A 830 -7.96 -12.53 -27.99
CA ILE A 830 -8.57 -11.49 -28.84
C ILE A 830 -7.54 -10.94 -29.83
N HIS A 831 -6.32 -10.64 -29.38
CA HIS A 831 -5.24 -10.12 -30.24
C HIS A 831 -4.86 -11.07 -31.38
N VAL A 832 -4.87 -12.40 -31.16
CA VAL A 832 -4.64 -13.38 -32.26
C VAL A 832 -5.70 -13.22 -33.35
N ARG A 833 -6.96 -13.03 -32.99
CA ARG A 833 -8.06 -12.89 -33.96
C ARG A 833 -8.03 -11.55 -34.68
N MET A 834 -7.61 -10.49 -33.99
CA MET A 834 -7.32 -9.20 -34.63
C MET A 834 -6.15 -9.31 -35.62
N ALA A 835 -5.08 -10.00 -35.25
CA ALA A 835 -3.91 -10.20 -36.09
C ALA A 835 -4.24 -11.01 -37.36
N ALA A 836 -5.11 -12.01 -37.26
CA ALA A 836 -5.58 -12.80 -38.41
C ALA A 836 -6.23 -11.98 -39.53
N GLN A 837 -6.77 -10.79 -39.22
CA GLN A 837 -7.42 -9.90 -40.19
C GLN A 837 -6.52 -8.78 -40.71
N LYS A 838 -5.31 -8.64 -40.17
CA LYS A 838 -4.41 -7.53 -40.48
C LYS A 838 -3.15 -8.04 -41.17
N SER A 839 -2.48 -7.16 -41.89
CA SER A 839 -1.17 -7.49 -42.47
C SER A 839 -0.14 -7.78 -41.36
N PRO A 840 0.84 -8.67 -41.62
CA PRO A 840 1.98 -8.87 -40.74
C PRO A 840 2.66 -7.54 -40.41
N GLY A 841 3.06 -7.34 -39.14
CA GLY A 841 3.67 -6.10 -38.66
C GLY A 841 2.68 -5.00 -38.23
N SER A 842 1.37 -5.25 -38.30
CA SER A 842 0.35 -4.35 -37.75
C SER A 842 0.38 -4.28 -36.21
N GLN A 843 -0.30 -3.26 -35.65
CA GLN A 843 -0.42 -3.08 -34.20
C GLN A 843 -1.00 -4.31 -33.48
N ALA A 844 -1.94 -5.04 -34.12
CA ALA A 844 -2.49 -6.27 -33.58
C ALA A 844 -1.43 -7.38 -33.42
N HIS A 845 -0.50 -7.50 -34.38
CA HIS A 845 0.63 -8.43 -34.27
C HIS A 845 1.60 -8.01 -33.16
N ALA A 846 1.84 -6.70 -32.99
CA ALA A 846 2.69 -6.20 -31.91
C ALA A 846 2.07 -6.45 -30.52
N CYS A 847 0.75 -6.24 -30.38
CA CYS A 847 0.03 -6.52 -29.13
C CYS A 847 0.08 -8.01 -28.78
N LEU A 848 -0.15 -8.88 -29.77
CA LEU A 848 -0.03 -10.32 -29.61
C LEU A 848 1.39 -10.74 -29.22
N ARG A 849 2.41 -10.22 -29.90
CA ARG A 849 3.82 -10.52 -29.61
C ARG A 849 4.17 -10.16 -28.17
N ASN A 850 3.77 -8.97 -27.69
CA ASN A 850 3.99 -8.58 -26.30
C ASN A 850 3.34 -9.56 -25.31
N CYS A 851 2.11 -10.01 -25.58
CA CYS A 851 1.46 -11.00 -24.72
C CYS A 851 2.22 -12.34 -24.69
N LEU A 852 2.71 -12.81 -25.84
CA LEU A 852 3.50 -14.04 -25.93
C LEU A 852 4.83 -13.91 -25.18
N GLU A 853 5.52 -12.77 -25.30
CA GLU A 853 6.76 -12.49 -24.55
C GLU A 853 6.52 -12.49 -23.04
N ILE A 854 5.47 -11.83 -22.58
CA ILE A 854 5.10 -11.79 -21.16
C ILE A 854 4.81 -13.21 -20.64
N LEU A 855 3.99 -13.98 -21.35
CA LEU A 855 3.69 -15.37 -20.99
C LEU A 855 4.95 -16.25 -21.02
N SER A 856 5.89 -15.97 -21.93
CA SER A 856 7.17 -16.68 -22.08
C SER A 856 8.10 -16.43 -20.90
N GLU A 857 8.10 -15.20 -20.39
CA GLU A 857 8.83 -14.87 -19.17
C GLU A 857 8.17 -15.54 -17.95
N GLN A 858 6.84 -15.45 -17.82
CA GLN A 858 6.11 -15.99 -16.67
C GLN A 858 6.18 -17.52 -16.57
N GLN A 859 6.21 -18.25 -17.70
CA GLN A 859 6.30 -19.72 -17.70
C GLN A 859 7.62 -20.26 -17.13
N THR A 860 8.66 -19.42 -17.02
CA THR A 860 9.92 -19.80 -16.37
C THR A 860 9.76 -19.98 -14.86
N TRP A 861 8.70 -19.42 -14.29
CA TRP A 861 8.44 -19.37 -12.86
C TRP A 861 7.15 -20.09 -12.43
N CYS A 862 6.10 -19.99 -13.26
CA CYS A 862 4.80 -20.59 -13.01
C CYS A 862 4.46 -21.61 -14.10
N HIS A 863 3.81 -22.72 -13.73
CA HIS A 863 3.42 -23.76 -14.70
C HIS A 863 2.17 -23.38 -15.52
N ALA A 864 1.27 -22.53 -15.02
CA ALA A 864 0.01 -22.19 -15.70
C ALA A 864 0.20 -21.47 -17.06
N PRO A 865 1.15 -20.52 -17.22
CA PRO A 865 1.45 -19.91 -18.52
C PRO A 865 1.92 -20.90 -19.60
N LYS A 866 2.53 -22.03 -19.25
CA LYS A 866 2.95 -23.06 -20.24
C LYS A 866 1.77 -23.63 -21.01
N ARG A 867 0.70 -24.01 -20.30
CA ARG A 867 -0.52 -24.56 -20.91
C ARG A 867 -1.20 -23.52 -21.80
N THR A 868 -1.29 -22.32 -21.28
CA THR A 868 -1.86 -21.15 -21.94
C THR A 868 -1.14 -20.84 -23.26
N MET A 869 0.20 -20.89 -23.25
CA MET A 869 1.03 -20.72 -24.44
C MET A 869 0.70 -21.77 -25.51
N LYS A 870 0.57 -23.05 -25.13
CA LYS A 870 0.22 -24.14 -26.04
C LYS A 870 -1.13 -23.89 -26.72
N ILE A 871 -2.14 -23.42 -25.97
CA ILE A 871 -3.46 -23.09 -26.52
C ILE A 871 -3.35 -21.93 -27.50
N LEU A 872 -2.67 -20.84 -27.13
CA LEU A 872 -2.51 -19.67 -28.00
C LEU A 872 -1.77 -20.01 -29.30
N LEU A 873 -0.70 -20.81 -29.22
CA LEU A 873 0.03 -21.28 -30.41
C LEU A 873 -0.84 -22.15 -31.32
N GLY A 874 -1.71 -22.99 -30.74
CA GLY A 874 -2.70 -23.75 -31.51
C GLY A 874 -3.67 -22.83 -32.28
N ILE A 875 -4.17 -21.78 -31.63
CA ILE A 875 -5.05 -20.79 -32.27
C ILE A 875 -4.30 -20.04 -33.38
N MET A 876 -3.06 -19.61 -33.14
CA MET A 876 -2.24 -18.93 -34.15
C MET A 876 -2.01 -19.80 -35.38
N ASN A 877 -1.68 -21.07 -35.19
CA ASN A 877 -1.48 -22.02 -36.28
C ASN A 877 -2.78 -22.22 -37.09
N ARG A 878 -3.92 -22.35 -36.41
CA ARG A 878 -5.24 -22.49 -37.07
C ARG A 878 -5.62 -21.26 -37.89
N LEU A 879 -5.28 -20.07 -37.39
CA LEU A 879 -5.61 -18.80 -38.03
C LEU A 879 -4.54 -18.29 -39.00
N GLY A 880 -3.45 -19.05 -39.20
CA GLY A 880 -2.35 -18.67 -40.09
C GLY A 880 -1.61 -17.40 -39.63
N VAL A 881 -1.61 -17.08 -38.34
CA VAL A 881 -1.00 -15.87 -37.78
C VAL A 881 0.47 -16.13 -37.44
N ASN A 882 1.38 -15.35 -38.01
CA ASN A 882 2.80 -15.40 -37.72
C ASN A 882 3.30 -14.04 -37.21
N VAL A 883 3.86 -14.01 -36.00
CA VAL A 883 4.42 -12.80 -35.36
C VAL A 883 5.95 -12.74 -35.38
N GLY A 884 6.61 -13.57 -36.19
CA GLY A 884 8.08 -13.69 -36.25
C GLY A 884 8.69 -14.50 -35.11
N GLU A 885 10.02 -14.55 -35.05
CA GLU A 885 10.74 -15.14 -33.92
C GLU A 885 10.50 -14.30 -32.66
N PHE A 886 9.84 -14.88 -31.67
CA PHE A 886 9.83 -14.39 -30.30
C PHE A 886 10.57 -15.42 -29.45
N VAL A 887 11.30 -14.98 -28.43
CA VAL A 887 12.08 -15.88 -27.57
C VAL A 887 11.12 -16.72 -26.72
N ALA A 888 10.68 -17.86 -27.26
CA ALA A 888 10.09 -18.94 -26.47
C ALA A 888 11.25 -19.58 -25.71
N ILE A 889 11.42 -19.22 -24.43
CA ILE A 889 12.42 -19.88 -23.58
C ILE A 889 11.96 -21.34 -23.48
N GLU A 890 12.70 -22.27 -24.12
CA GLU A 890 12.37 -23.69 -24.04
C GLU A 890 12.48 -24.16 -22.59
N PRO A 891 11.46 -24.88 -22.06
CA PRO A 891 11.57 -25.48 -20.75
C PRO A 891 12.63 -26.59 -20.84
N THR A 892 13.70 -26.48 -20.05
CA THR A 892 14.58 -27.62 -19.79
C THR A 892 13.71 -28.80 -19.33
N SER A 893 13.90 -29.95 -19.97
CA SER A 893 13.16 -31.18 -19.71
C SER A 893 13.37 -31.63 -18.25
N CYS A 894 12.42 -31.36 -17.37
CA CYS A 894 12.35 -32.07 -16.10
C CYS A 894 11.83 -33.48 -16.37
N GLN A 895 12.74 -34.46 -16.36
CA GLN A 895 12.36 -35.86 -16.22
C GLN A 895 11.67 -36.05 -14.86
N ASP A 896 10.55 -36.79 -14.86
CA ASP A 896 9.87 -37.27 -13.66
C ASP A 896 10.82 -38.14 -12.84
N GLY A 897 11.49 -37.55 -11.85
CA GLY A 897 12.41 -38.24 -10.94
C GLY A 897 11.70 -38.68 -9.66
N HIS A 898 11.73 -39.98 -9.39
CA HIS A 898 11.18 -40.62 -8.20
C HIS A 898 11.55 -39.92 -6.87
N LEU A 899 10.56 -39.90 -5.96
CA LEU A 899 10.61 -39.45 -4.57
C LEU A 899 11.70 -40.21 -3.77
N GLY A 900 12.84 -39.55 -3.53
CA GLY A 900 13.82 -39.94 -2.51
C GLY A 900 13.83 -38.94 -1.36
N GLN A 901 13.86 -39.45 -0.11
CA GLN A 901 14.05 -38.68 1.12
C GLN A 901 15.34 -37.86 1.04
N ILE A 902 15.26 -36.55 1.30
CA ILE A 902 16.42 -35.69 1.55
C ILE A 902 16.28 -35.15 2.98
N ASP A 903 17.38 -35.24 3.73
CA ASP A 903 17.48 -34.85 5.14
C ASP A 903 17.45 -33.32 5.31
N LEU A 904 16.78 -32.84 6.36
CA LEU A 904 16.52 -31.42 6.66
C LEU A 904 17.73 -30.68 7.26
N SER A 905 18.83 -31.38 7.51
CA SER A 905 20.05 -30.89 8.14
C SER A 905 20.96 -30.05 7.21
N ASP A 906 20.84 -30.21 5.89
CA ASP A 906 21.68 -29.51 4.88
C ASP A 906 21.29 -28.04 4.62
N LEU A 907 20.21 -27.53 5.23
CA LEU A 907 19.82 -26.11 5.13
C LEU A 907 20.65 -25.18 6.03
N SER A 908 21.52 -25.74 6.87
CA SER A 908 22.37 -25.00 7.82
C SER A 908 23.68 -24.48 7.23
N GLU A 909 24.07 -24.90 6.01
CA GLU A 909 25.37 -24.55 5.39
C GLU A 909 25.31 -23.39 4.37
N ILE A 910 24.24 -22.60 4.32
CA ILE A 910 24.26 -21.34 3.56
C ILE A 910 24.81 -20.23 4.47
N GLY A 911 26.13 -20.20 4.61
CA GLY A 911 26.86 -19.12 5.27
C GLY A 911 26.77 -17.78 4.52
N PRO A 912 27.10 -16.64 5.16
CA PRO A 912 26.92 -15.30 4.60
C PRO A 912 28.06 -14.83 3.67
N ASP A 913 29.09 -15.64 3.42
CA ASP A 913 30.25 -15.24 2.61
C ASP A 913 30.09 -15.64 1.15
N ILE A 914 29.32 -14.85 0.39
CA ILE A 914 29.53 -14.75 -1.05
C ILE A 914 30.36 -13.48 -1.28
N THR A 915 31.68 -13.68 -1.40
CA THR A 915 32.62 -12.64 -1.81
C THR A 915 32.18 -12.07 -3.16
N TYR A 916 31.89 -10.76 -3.18
CA TYR A 916 31.61 -10.02 -4.41
C TYR A 916 32.86 -10.03 -5.30
N GLN A 917 32.81 -10.80 -6.39
CA GLN A 917 33.60 -10.50 -7.58
C GLN A 917 32.67 -9.82 -8.58
N GLU A 918 32.94 -8.54 -8.85
CA GLU A 918 32.32 -7.82 -9.96
C GLU A 918 32.52 -8.62 -11.25
N PRO A 919 31.45 -9.00 -11.97
CA PRO A 919 31.60 -9.50 -13.32
C PRO A 919 31.76 -8.30 -14.25
N ASP A 920 32.93 -8.21 -14.87
CA ASP A 920 33.23 -7.34 -15.98
C ASP A 920 32.37 -7.77 -17.19
N VAL A 921 31.24 -7.08 -17.41
CA VAL A 921 30.38 -7.29 -18.60
C VAL A 921 30.31 -5.99 -19.38
N SER A 922 31.30 -5.84 -20.26
CA SER A 922 31.18 -5.00 -21.44
C SER A 922 30.36 -5.76 -22.51
N VAL A 923 29.59 -4.99 -23.30
CA VAL A 923 28.84 -5.38 -24.54
C VAL A 923 27.42 -5.93 -24.30
N THR A 924 26.29 -5.37 -24.77
CA THR A 924 25.93 -4.17 -25.57
C THR A 924 24.40 -3.97 -25.54
N GLN A 925 23.97 -2.72 -25.75
CA GLN A 925 22.64 -2.22 -26.17
C GLN A 925 21.52 -2.12 -25.12
N GLN A 926 21.39 -0.90 -24.59
CA GLN A 926 20.15 -0.35 -24.06
C GLN A 926 19.02 -0.50 -25.10
N PRO A 927 17.80 -0.93 -24.72
CA PRO A 927 16.65 -0.79 -25.58
C PRO A 927 16.36 0.72 -25.75
N THR A 928 16.21 1.15 -26.99
CA THR A 928 15.65 2.46 -27.33
C THR A 928 14.27 2.62 -26.69
N PRO A 929 13.87 3.83 -26.27
CA PRO A 929 12.52 4.08 -25.80
C PRO A 929 11.55 3.86 -26.97
N ASP A 930 10.81 2.77 -26.95
CA ASP A 930 9.73 2.53 -27.91
C ASP A 930 8.72 3.68 -27.78
N ALA A 931 8.45 4.33 -28.91
CA ALA A 931 7.54 5.45 -29.01
C ALA A 931 6.16 5.08 -28.43
N ALA A 932 5.57 6.00 -27.66
CA ALA A 932 4.20 5.87 -27.17
C ALA A 932 3.27 5.46 -28.32
N VAL A 933 2.68 4.27 -28.19
CA VAL A 933 1.81 3.67 -29.20
C VAL A 933 0.49 4.45 -29.22
N ASN A 934 0.19 5.11 -30.34
CA ASN A 934 -1.03 5.88 -30.50
C ASN A 934 -2.18 4.97 -30.97
N PHE A 935 -3.11 4.65 -30.06
CA PHE A 935 -4.26 3.77 -30.33
C PHE A 935 -5.45 4.46 -31.04
N SER A 936 -5.34 5.75 -31.36
CA SER A 936 -6.41 6.53 -32.00
C SER A 936 -6.81 6.06 -33.42
N ASN A 937 -6.06 5.13 -34.02
CA ASN A 937 -6.22 4.73 -35.43
C ASN A 937 -6.80 3.31 -35.64
N LEU A 938 -7.27 2.63 -34.59
CA LEU A 938 -7.93 1.32 -34.72
C LEU A 938 -9.46 1.52 -34.79
N GLU A 939 -9.97 1.90 -35.97
CA GLU A 939 -11.41 1.94 -36.22
C GLU A 939 -11.96 0.53 -36.50
N VAL A 940 -13.10 0.20 -35.89
CA VAL A 940 -13.80 -1.10 -36.02
C VAL A 940 -14.15 -1.43 -37.47
N SER A 941 -14.35 -0.39 -38.29
CA SER A 941 -14.59 -0.48 -39.73
C SER A 941 -13.46 -1.16 -40.51
N ASP A 942 -12.27 -1.29 -39.93
CA ASP A 942 -11.13 -1.90 -40.61
C ASP A 942 -11.04 -3.43 -40.41
N PHE A 943 -12.02 -4.06 -39.76
CA PHE A 943 -12.05 -5.50 -39.50
C PHE A 943 -13.23 -6.17 -40.20
N ASP A 944 -12.96 -7.23 -40.95
CA ASP A 944 -13.99 -8.06 -41.57
C ASP A 944 -14.62 -8.96 -40.49
N ILE A 945 -15.73 -8.50 -39.92
CA ILE A 945 -16.41 -9.15 -38.80
C ILE A 945 -16.95 -10.53 -39.20
N ASP A 946 -17.36 -10.70 -40.46
CA ASP A 946 -17.84 -11.99 -40.97
C ASP A 946 -16.69 -13.00 -41.09
N ARG A 947 -15.50 -12.58 -41.54
CA ARG A 947 -14.29 -13.43 -41.50
C ARG A 947 -13.80 -13.70 -40.10
N ILE A 948 -13.91 -12.75 -39.18
CA ILE A 948 -13.62 -12.98 -37.76
C ILE A 948 -14.57 -14.03 -37.22
N MET A 949 -15.86 -13.92 -37.52
CA MET A 949 -16.88 -14.91 -37.16
C MET A 949 -16.63 -16.29 -37.75
N GLN A 950 -16.18 -16.39 -39.00
CA GLN A 950 -15.76 -17.65 -39.62
C GLN A 950 -14.49 -18.23 -38.98
N SER A 951 -13.59 -17.38 -38.48
CA SER A 951 -12.36 -17.79 -37.80
C SER A 951 -12.61 -18.59 -36.52
N PHE A 952 -13.84 -18.59 -36.01
CA PHE A 952 -14.27 -19.34 -34.84
C PHE A 952 -15.04 -20.64 -35.20
N VAL A 953 -15.36 -20.89 -36.47
CA VAL A 953 -16.11 -22.10 -36.91
C VAL A 953 -15.16 -23.30 -37.03
N PHE A 954 -15.54 -24.45 -36.46
CA PHE A 954 -14.79 -25.70 -36.51
C PHE A 954 -15.26 -26.55 -37.71
N GLU A 955 -14.49 -26.60 -38.80
CA GLU A 955 -14.65 -27.65 -39.82
C GLU A 955 -13.54 -28.69 -39.60
N ALA A 956 -13.91 -29.84 -39.01
CA ALA A 956 -13.01 -30.98 -38.95
C ALA A 956 -12.79 -31.53 -40.37
N PRO A 957 -11.55 -31.68 -40.86
CA PRO A 957 -11.31 -32.38 -42.12
C PRO A 957 -11.52 -33.87 -41.90
N LEU A 958 -12.47 -34.46 -42.62
CA LEU A 958 -12.60 -35.91 -42.78
C LEU A 958 -11.39 -36.43 -43.57
N ALA A 959 -10.33 -36.87 -42.87
CA ALA A 959 -9.22 -37.58 -43.49
C ALA A 959 -9.31 -39.08 -43.16
N GLN A 960 -9.74 -39.87 -44.14
CA GLN A 960 -9.50 -41.31 -44.21
C GLN A 960 -8.01 -41.55 -44.47
N GLU A 961 -7.27 -42.15 -43.52
CA GLU A 961 -6.02 -42.85 -43.84
C GLU A 961 -5.85 -44.11 -42.97
N ASP A 962 -5.32 -45.14 -43.62
CA ASP A 962 -5.36 -46.56 -43.27
C ASP A 962 -4.55 -46.96 -42.03
N PHE A 963 -5.15 -47.81 -41.19
CA PHE A 963 -4.49 -48.46 -40.05
C PHE A 963 -3.59 -49.62 -40.52
N VAL A 964 -2.29 -49.54 -40.28
CA VAL A 964 -1.36 -50.69 -40.31
C VAL A 964 -0.94 -51.01 -38.86
N PRO A 965 -1.21 -52.20 -38.32
CA PRO A 965 -0.83 -52.55 -36.95
C PRO A 965 0.54 -53.24 -36.90
N MET A 966 1.39 -52.85 -35.95
CA MET A 966 2.59 -53.57 -35.52
C MET A 966 2.67 -53.61 -33.98
N PRO A 967 3.37 -54.59 -33.40
CA PRO A 967 2.81 -55.48 -32.39
C PRO A 967 3.20 -55.14 -30.94
N GLN A 968 2.34 -55.52 -29.99
CA GLN A 968 2.70 -55.57 -28.58
C GLN A 968 3.39 -56.90 -28.22
N PRO A 969 4.38 -56.89 -27.30
CA PRO A 969 4.66 -58.02 -26.44
C PRO A 969 3.90 -57.86 -25.12
N GLY A 970 3.00 -58.79 -24.86
CA GLY A 970 2.10 -58.77 -23.72
C GLY A 970 2.68 -59.32 -22.42
N PHE A 971 1.86 -59.31 -21.38
CA PHE A 971 1.83 -60.33 -20.34
C PHE A 971 0.40 -60.54 -19.80
N ASN A 972 -0.12 -61.71 -20.15
CA ASN A 972 -1.17 -62.56 -19.59
C ASN A 972 -2.03 -62.13 -18.38
N HIS A 973 -3.35 -62.10 -18.65
CA HIS A 973 -4.43 -62.93 -18.07
C HIS A 973 -4.50 -63.21 -16.56
N TYR A 974 -5.66 -62.89 -15.96
CA TYR A 974 -6.82 -63.78 -15.67
C TYR A 974 -8.02 -62.85 -15.31
N GLY A 975 -9.12 -62.78 -16.06
CA GLY A 975 -10.29 -63.69 -16.08
C GLY A 975 -11.31 -63.26 -15.00
N THR A 976 -12.60 -62.99 -15.20
CA THR A 976 -13.62 -63.36 -16.21
C THR A 976 -14.93 -62.61 -15.91
N GLY A 977 -15.75 -62.27 -16.93
CA GLY A 977 -17.22 -62.37 -16.80
C GLY A 977 -18.10 -61.16 -17.17
N ASP A 978 -18.38 -61.03 -18.48
CA ASP A 978 -19.65 -60.71 -19.17
C ASP A 978 -20.45 -59.40 -19.01
N GLU A 979 -20.60 -58.74 -20.19
CA GLU A 979 -21.81 -58.22 -20.86
C GLU A 979 -22.64 -57.12 -20.14
N ALA A 980 -23.08 -56.00 -20.74
CA ALA A 980 -23.44 -55.72 -22.13
C ALA A 980 -23.60 -54.20 -22.41
N LEU A 981 -23.46 -53.85 -23.70
CA LEU A 981 -24.24 -52.87 -24.47
C LEU A 981 -24.09 -51.36 -24.19
N THR A 982 -23.37 -50.76 -25.15
CA THR A 982 -23.42 -49.40 -25.67
C THR A 982 -24.82 -48.81 -25.86
N SER A 983 -25.00 -47.54 -25.49
CA SER A 983 -25.72 -46.57 -26.33
C SER A 983 -25.06 -45.20 -26.25
N ARG A 984 -24.88 -44.67 -27.46
CA ARG A 984 -24.33 -43.41 -27.91
C ARG A 984 -25.13 -42.19 -27.44
N ASP A 985 -24.46 -41.04 -27.58
CA ASP A 985 -24.97 -39.65 -27.58
C ASP A 985 -24.91 -38.90 -26.25
N MET A 986 -23.70 -38.47 -25.87
CA MET A 986 -23.50 -37.29 -25.03
C MET A 986 -22.72 -36.24 -25.83
N MET A 987 -23.33 -35.06 -25.94
CA MET A 987 -22.81 -33.85 -26.55
C MET A 987 -21.42 -33.52 -26.00
N VAL A 988 -20.48 -33.32 -26.91
CA VAL A 988 -19.11 -32.88 -26.63
C VAL A 988 -19.18 -31.41 -26.20
N PHE A 989 -18.95 -31.14 -24.92
CA PHE A 989 -18.63 -29.78 -24.45
C PHE A 989 -17.14 -29.55 -24.63
N ASP A 990 -16.83 -28.52 -25.43
CA ASP A 990 -15.53 -28.20 -26.03
C ASP A 990 -14.39 -27.85 -25.06
N ASP A 991 -13.18 -28.13 -25.53
CA ASP A 991 -11.83 -27.99 -24.94
C ASP A 991 -11.38 -26.55 -24.55
N LEU A 992 -12.29 -25.58 -24.51
CA LEU A 992 -11.95 -24.18 -24.19
C LEU A 992 -11.71 -23.94 -22.68
N PHE A 993 -12.18 -24.86 -21.82
CA PHE A 993 -12.00 -24.82 -20.36
C PHE A 993 -11.17 -25.99 -19.79
N GLY A 994 -10.62 -26.82 -20.67
CA GLY A 994 -9.56 -27.75 -20.31
C GLY A 994 -9.96 -28.88 -19.38
N PHE A 995 -10.96 -29.67 -19.77
CA PHE A 995 -11.18 -31.01 -19.24
C PHE A 995 -10.20 -31.99 -19.89
N ASP A 996 -9.34 -32.64 -19.09
CA ASP A 996 -8.63 -33.84 -19.57
C ASP A 996 -9.61 -35.01 -19.55
N SER A 997 -9.89 -35.61 -20.70
CA SER A 997 -10.56 -36.91 -20.80
C SER A 997 -9.60 -38.09 -20.63
N SER A 998 -8.40 -37.87 -20.10
CA SER A 998 -7.39 -38.92 -19.89
C SER A 998 -6.91 -38.97 -18.44
N THR A 999 -7.80 -39.35 -17.53
CA THR A 999 -7.43 -40.02 -16.28
C THR A 999 -8.50 -41.06 -15.96
N SER A 1000 -8.36 -42.23 -16.61
CA SER A 1000 -8.86 -43.52 -16.10
C SER A 1000 -7.67 -44.44 -15.94
#